data_AF-A0A4Q6AF88-F1
#
_entry.id   AF-A0A4Q6AF88-F1
#
_cell.length_a   1.000
_cell.length_b   1.000
_cell.length_c   1.000
_cell.angle_alpha   90.00
_cell.angle_beta   90.00
_cell.angle_gamma   90.00
#
_symmetry.space_group_name_H-M   'P 1'
#
loop_
_entity.id
_entity.type
_entity.pdbx_description
1 polymer ?
#
loop_
_entity_poly.entity_id
_entity_poly.type
_entity_poly.pdbx_seq_one_letter_code
_entity_poly.pdbx_strand_id
1 'polypeptide(L)'
;MKRLIVLLLLAAAAFPTSLYAQVSVTATLGTTGPTSYANLNTAFTAINGGTHQGAISISITANITETLFAQLNASGSGSASYTSISITPVGARTVTGAFTASAVIDLNGADNVTIDGKNDGTNSLTVSNTSAGSGANLSTIRMINGATNNVVTNCTLLGSFNGSVTANPGGTVLIATGSSGTGGNNNNTVSNNNIGPAGSNLPSKAVNGNGSSSAINTGNTISNNKIFDYFSAGQNNAGVYLNGSNASWTITGNRFYQTASRQPTSGIQHSAVWAIGSTNGHNISNNIIGYASATATGVYTFTGTSSSDFIPIYLQCGDGTSTISGNTIAGISATAGYSGTGSSSSLRMIFATTSASNADIVVSGNTIGSSSATGVVALTTTSSSTMDVFGIFLNAFKTATVSSNIIGGISLGLPGNAGTKLIGISLTGSTGIYTCQNNSIGGTVAHSLTNTSNSTSSQMIGISSNGGGTFSGNLVRNISGNGGSGTSSIITGLYFNGTTALTITQNTLFAISHRGTSGTGSIVSGIQVDGGSTVDITRNKIYDISSAAASTATTIAVNGIYVTNGATVNIANNFIGDLRSTASSQVDAVRGIALNTSTATTAVNVSFNTVYINATTSGANLGTSALFHRASATTTTNTLTLRNNVLVNLTTAKGTGLTVALRRSATNLENYATASNNNLFYAGTPGAANLIYYDGTNADQTLAAFKARVTTRETASITGSPTFLSTTGSSSNFLRINTTEPTS
;
A
#
# COMPACT_ATOMS: atom_id res chain seq x y z
N MET A 1 -25.43 21.62 -80.14
CA MET A 1 -25.69 21.23 -78.73
C MET A 1 -24.83 20.07 -78.23
N LYS A 2 -24.64 18.95 -78.97
CA LYS A 2 -23.81 17.81 -78.49
C LYS A 2 -22.31 18.12 -78.24
N ARG A 3 -21.70 19.06 -78.97
CA ARG A 3 -20.29 19.46 -78.77
C ARG A 3 -20.05 20.37 -77.56
N LEU A 4 -21.06 21.10 -77.11
CA LEU A 4 -20.95 22.00 -75.95
C LEU A 4 -21.06 21.23 -74.62
N ILE A 5 -21.85 20.14 -74.60
CA ILE A 5 -21.99 19.26 -73.43
C ILE A 5 -20.71 18.43 -73.22
N VAL A 6 -20.06 17.97 -74.27
CA VAL A 6 -18.77 17.25 -74.16
C VAL A 6 -17.65 18.17 -73.66
N LEU A 7 -17.62 19.44 -74.08
CA LEU A 7 -16.65 20.41 -73.56
C LEU A 7 -16.90 20.78 -72.10
N LEU A 8 -18.17 20.87 -71.66
CA LEU A 8 -18.50 21.09 -70.24
C LEU A 8 -18.18 19.86 -69.35
N LEU A 9 -18.35 18.63 -69.85
CA LEU A 9 -17.96 17.42 -69.12
C LEU A 9 -16.43 17.23 -69.06
N LEU A 10 -15.67 17.64 -70.08
CA LEU A 10 -14.21 17.64 -70.04
C LEU A 10 -13.63 18.77 -69.18
N ALA A 11 -14.29 19.93 -69.10
CA ALA A 11 -13.91 21.01 -68.19
C ALA A 11 -14.21 20.68 -66.71
N ALA A 12 -15.26 19.89 -66.44
CA ALA A 12 -15.54 19.37 -65.09
C ALA A 12 -14.54 18.28 -64.64
N ALA A 13 -13.89 17.57 -65.57
CA ALA A 13 -12.85 16.59 -65.29
C ALA A 13 -11.42 17.20 -65.20
N ALA A 14 -11.28 18.51 -65.47
CA ALA A 14 -10.00 19.22 -65.50
C ALA A 14 -9.81 20.21 -64.34
N PHE A 15 -10.66 20.17 -63.32
CA PHE A 15 -10.30 20.75 -62.02
C PHE A 15 -9.31 19.80 -61.34
N PRO A 16 -8.06 20.20 -61.08
CA PRO A 16 -7.26 19.47 -60.11
C PRO A 16 -8.09 19.49 -58.82
N THR A 17 -8.52 18.33 -58.34
CA THR A 17 -8.87 18.20 -56.93
C THR A 17 -7.61 18.56 -56.18
N SER A 18 -7.49 19.83 -55.77
CA SER A 18 -6.41 20.24 -54.89
C SER A 18 -6.52 19.34 -53.68
N LEU A 19 -5.62 18.36 -53.57
CA LEU A 19 -5.37 17.66 -52.32
C LEU A 19 -5.13 18.79 -51.31
N TYR A 20 -6.12 19.03 -50.44
CA TYR A 20 -5.95 20.02 -49.39
C TYR A 20 -4.70 19.62 -48.62
N ALA A 21 -3.70 20.49 -48.61
CA ALA A 21 -2.51 20.30 -47.81
C ALA A 21 -2.94 20.17 -46.34
N GLN A 22 -2.78 18.98 -45.75
CA GLN A 22 -3.15 18.73 -44.34
C GLN A 22 -1.94 18.85 -43.42
N VAL A 23 -0.73 18.77 -44.00
CA VAL A 23 0.55 18.84 -43.31
C VAL A 23 1.46 19.83 -44.02
N SER A 24 2.08 20.74 -43.28
CA SER A 24 3.09 21.69 -43.77
C SER A 24 4.42 21.43 -43.08
N VAL A 25 5.50 21.24 -43.84
CA VAL A 25 6.84 20.93 -43.34
C VAL A 25 7.82 22.05 -43.67
N THR A 26 8.51 22.58 -42.67
CA THR A 26 9.66 23.49 -42.83
C THR A 26 10.91 22.86 -42.24
N ALA A 27 12.07 23.11 -42.82
CA ALA A 27 13.35 22.53 -42.39
C ALA A 27 14.49 23.55 -42.49
N THR A 28 15.58 23.33 -41.78
CA THR A 28 16.76 24.22 -41.85
C THR A 28 17.75 23.83 -42.95
N LEU A 29 17.71 22.58 -43.41
CA LEU A 29 18.57 22.04 -44.48
C LEU A 29 17.75 21.18 -45.45
N GLY A 30 18.35 20.81 -46.59
CA GLY A 30 17.64 20.14 -47.69
C GLY A 30 16.62 21.10 -48.32
N THR A 31 15.38 20.64 -48.49
CA THR A 31 14.26 21.48 -48.89
C THR A 31 13.71 22.20 -47.65
N THR A 32 13.86 23.52 -47.58
CA THR A 32 13.52 24.28 -46.36
C THR A 32 12.02 24.53 -46.17
N GLY A 33 11.20 24.38 -47.21
CA GLY A 33 9.75 24.53 -47.14
C GLY A 33 9.27 25.98 -46.94
N PRO A 34 7.97 26.20 -46.63
CA PRO A 34 6.98 25.17 -46.31
C PRO A 34 6.63 24.29 -47.50
N THR A 35 6.79 22.98 -47.36
CA THR A 35 6.34 21.96 -48.31
C THR A 35 5.06 21.33 -47.79
N SER A 36 4.07 21.19 -48.66
CA SER A 36 2.76 20.65 -48.31
C SER A 36 2.66 19.16 -48.62
N TYR A 37 2.07 18.41 -47.69
CA TYR A 37 1.79 16.98 -47.79
C TYR A 37 0.33 16.69 -47.49
N ALA A 38 -0.19 15.61 -48.08
CA ALA A 38 -1.57 15.19 -47.89
C ALA A 38 -1.80 14.60 -46.49
N ASN A 39 -0.79 13.97 -45.88
CA ASN A 39 -0.87 13.31 -44.57
C ASN A 39 0.53 13.20 -43.94
N LEU A 40 0.63 12.71 -42.70
CA LEU A 40 1.92 12.54 -42.01
C LEU A 40 2.73 11.39 -42.63
N ASN A 41 2.09 10.33 -43.12
CA ASN A 41 2.79 9.24 -43.79
C ASN A 41 3.65 9.73 -44.98
N THR A 42 3.08 10.57 -45.85
CA THR A 42 3.80 11.14 -47.01
C THR A 42 4.86 12.15 -46.60
N ALA A 43 4.60 12.96 -45.57
CA ALA A 43 5.59 13.88 -45.00
C ALA A 43 6.80 13.13 -44.41
N PHE A 44 6.57 12.09 -43.61
CA PHE A 44 7.63 11.26 -43.06
C PHE A 44 8.38 10.48 -44.13
N THR A 45 7.69 10.00 -45.17
CA THR A 45 8.36 9.37 -46.33
C THR A 45 9.37 10.33 -46.96
N ALA A 46 9.02 11.61 -47.13
CA ALA A 46 9.93 12.61 -47.67
C ALA A 46 11.12 12.92 -46.75
N ILE A 47 10.89 12.99 -45.43
CA ILE A 47 11.95 13.16 -44.42
C ILE A 47 12.91 11.95 -44.43
N ASN A 48 12.38 10.73 -44.42
CA ASN A 48 13.15 9.49 -44.49
C ASN A 48 13.98 9.40 -45.80
N GLY A 49 13.47 9.97 -46.88
CA GLY A 49 14.18 10.11 -48.16
C GLY A 49 15.20 11.25 -48.22
N GLY A 50 15.41 11.99 -47.12
CA GLY A 50 16.39 13.09 -47.06
C GLY A 50 15.93 14.40 -47.72
N THR A 51 14.64 14.53 -48.06
CA THR A 51 14.08 15.75 -48.69
C THR A 51 14.19 16.94 -47.75
N HIS A 52 13.88 16.73 -46.48
CA HIS A 52 13.95 17.73 -45.40
C HIS A 52 15.03 17.30 -44.41
N GLN A 53 15.92 18.20 -44.04
CA GLN A 53 17.09 17.89 -43.22
C GLN A 53 17.32 18.94 -42.11
N GLY A 54 18.21 18.65 -41.17
CA GLY A 54 18.50 19.53 -40.04
C GLY A 54 17.35 19.58 -39.04
N ALA A 55 17.01 20.74 -38.50
CA ALA A 55 15.84 20.89 -37.64
C ALA A 55 14.57 21.02 -38.49
N ILE A 56 13.55 20.22 -38.19
CA ILE A 56 12.31 20.14 -38.99
C ILE A 56 11.12 20.49 -38.10
N SER A 57 10.22 21.33 -38.62
CA SER A 57 8.94 21.65 -38.00
C SER A 57 7.79 21.21 -38.90
N ILE A 58 6.85 20.47 -38.32
CA ILE A 58 5.68 19.91 -38.98
C ILE A 58 4.43 20.53 -38.35
N SER A 59 3.62 21.18 -39.18
CA SER A 59 2.33 21.77 -38.78
C SER A 59 1.18 20.96 -39.36
N ILE A 60 0.31 20.45 -38.51
CA ILE A 60 -0.94 19.78 -38.91
C ILE A 60 -2.01 20.86 -39.09
N THR A 61 -2.42 21.11 -40.33
CA THR A 61 -3.30 22.23 -40.71
C THR A 61 -4.75 21.80 -40.96
N ALA A 62 -5.00 20.50 -41.10
CA ALA A 62 -6.34 19.91 -41.21
C ALA A 62 -6.40 18.54 -40.51
N ASN A 63 -7.60 17.98 -40.37
CA ASN A 63 -7.77 16.63 -39.84
C ASN A 63 -7.23 15.61 -40.85
N ILE A 64 -6.52 14.60 -40.34
CA ILE A 64 -5.84 13.56 -41.11
C ILE A 64 -6.49 12.20 -40.82
N THR A 65 -6.68 11.42 -41.86
CA THR A 65 -6.90 9.97 -41.77
C THR A 65 -5.77 9.26 -42.49
N GLU A 66 -4.93 8.56 -41.74
CA GLU A 66 -3.84 7.76 -42.26
C GLU A 66 -4.38 6.44 -42.81
N THR A 67 -4.13 6.18 -44.10
CA THR A 67 -4.42 4.89 -44.74
C THR A 67 -3.23 3.92 -44.65
N LEU A 68 -2.04 4.47 -44.42
CA LEU A 68 -0.80 3.76 -44.10
C LEU A 68 -0.21 4.40 -42.85
N PHE A 69 0.38 3.62 -41.95
CA PHE A 69 0.93 4.16 -40.72
C PHE A 69 2.06 5.16 -41.02
N ALA A 70 2.13 6.26 -40.25
CA ALA A 70 3.16 7.27 -40.43
C ALA A 70 4.43 6.86 -39.68
N GLN A 71 5.40 6.29 -40.39
CA GLN A 71 6.68 5.86 -39.82
C GLN A 71 7.82 6.85 -40.10
N LEU A 72 8.49 7.28 -39.04
CA LEU A 72 9.71 8.07 -39.08
C LEU A 72 10.90 7.20 -38.65
N ASN A 73 11.93 7.16 -39.48
CA ASN A 73 13.15 6.39 -39.20
C ASN A 73 14.19 7.22 -38.43
N ALA A 74 15.15 6.54 -37.81
CA ALA A 74 16.33 7.15 -37.20
C ALA A 74 17.05 8.12 -38.15
N SER A 75 17.53 9.24 -37.62
CA SER A 75 18.48 10.08 -38.34
C SER A 75 19.76 9.30 -38.63
N GLY A 76 20.30 9.43 -39.83
CA GLY A 76 21.42 8.61 -40.33
C GLY A 76 21.02 7.23 -40.88
N SER A 77 19.73 6.84 -40.80
CA SER A 77 19.24 5.63 -41.46
C SER A 77 18.83 5.93 -42.90
N GLY A 78 19.46 5.25 -43.86
CA GLY A 78 19.26 5.55 -45.28
C GLY A 78 19.63 6.99 -45.60
N SER A 79 18.69 7.77 -46.13
CA SER A 79 18.89 9.19 -46.46
C SER A 79 18.34 10.15 -45.40
N ALA A 80 17.76 9.65 -44.31
CA ALA A 80 17.24 10.49 -43.23
C ALA A 80 18.39 11.25 -42.55
N SER A 81 18.26 12.58 -42.40
CA SER A 81 19.31 13.42 -41.82
C SER A 81 18.71 14.65 -41.12
N TYR A 82 18.19 14.44 -39.91
CA TYR A 82 17.61 15.50 -39.08
C TYR A 82 18.30 15.57 -37.72
N THR A 83 18.26 16.76 -37.10
CA THR A 83 18.77 16.99 -35.74
C THR A 83 17.65 16.97 -34.70
N SER A 84 16.46 17.41 -35.09
CA SER A 84 15.25 17.41 -34.27
C SER A 84 14.01 17.53 -35.16
N ILE A 85 12.88 17.03 -34.66
CA ILE A 85 11.58 17.18 -35.34
C ILE A 85 10.56 17.68 -34.32
N SER A 86 9.82 18.73 -34.66
CA SER A 86 8.66 19.19 -33.89
C SER A 86 7.38 19.00 -34.69
N ILE A 87 6.35 18.42 -34.09
CA ILE A 87 5.02 18.20 -34.68
C ILE A 87 3.99 18.92 -33.84
N THR A 88 3.29 19.89 -34.42
CA THR A 88 2.28 20.69 -33.71
C THR A 88 1.02 20.91 -34.57
N PRO A 89 -0.16 21.04 -33.95
CA PRO A 89 -1.40 21.32 -34.67
C PRO A 89 -1.61 22.83 -34.87
N VAL A 90 -2.32 23.22 -35.93
CA VAL A 90 -2.80 24.59 -36.18
C VAL A 90 -4.30 24.64 -35.92
N GLY A 91 -4.69 25.03 -34.70
CA GLY A 91 -6.04 24.84 -34.16
C GLY A 91 -6.26 23.40 -33.70
N ALA A 92 -7.48 23.05 -33.29
CA ALA A 92 -7.81 21.67 -32.91
C ALA A 92 -7.78 20.76 -34.15
N ARG A 93 -7.00 19.67 -34.08
CA ARG A 93 -6.78 18.72 -35.17
C ARG A 93 -6.80 17.28 -34.68
N THR A 94 -7.25 16.40 -35.56
CA THR A 94 -7.25 14.96 -35.35
C THR A 94 -6.35 14.25 -36.36
N VAL A 95 -5.54 13.29 -35.91
CA VAL A 95 -4.85 12.32 -36.75
C VAL A 95 -5.38 10.93 -36.41
N THR A 96 -6.05 10.30 -37.36
CA THR A 96 -6.78 9.05 -37.13
C THR A 96 -6.24 7.93 -38.00
N GLY A 97 -6.36 6.68 -37.52
CA GLY A 97 -6.07 5.49 -38.32
C GLY A 97 -6.77 4.26 -37.75
N ALA A 98 -6.80 3.18 -38.53
CA ALA A 98 -7.41 1.91 -38.16
C ALA A 98 -6.41 0.76 -38.37
N PHE A 99 -5.28 0.80 -37.66
CA PHE A 99 -4.18 -0.16 -37.83
C PHE A 99 -4.25 -1.30 -36.81
N THR A 100 -4.12 -2.55 -37.26
CA THR A 100 -4.28 -3.75 -36.42
C THR A 100 -2.96 -4.37 -35.94
N ALA A 101 -1.83 -3.93 -36.48
CA ALA A 101 -0.49 -4.45 -36.16
C ALA A 101 0.60 -3.36 -36.20
N SER A 102 0.22 -2.10 -36.05
CA SER A 102 1.12 -0.93 -36.13
C SER A 102 0.52 0.25 -35.38
N ALA A 103 1.32 1.32 -35.23
CA ALA A 103 0.89 2.59 -34.66
C ALA A 103 0.26 3.51 -35.72
N VAL A 104 -0.40 4.60 -35.30
CA VAL A 104 -0.75 5.70 -36.22
C VAL A 104 0.50 6.54 -36.52
N ILE A 105 1.26 6.86 -35.47
CA ILE A 105 2.57 7.49 -35.56
C ILE A 105 3.61 6.53 -34.97
N ASP A 106 4.60 6.16 -35.77
CA ASP A 106 5.62 5.17 -35.46
C ASP A 106 7.02 5.77 -35.52
N LEU A 107 7.67 5.91 -34.36
CA LEU A 107 9.02 6.42 -34.19
C LEU A 107 9.99 5.23 -34.16
N ASN A 108 10.55 4.89 -35.32
CA ASN A 108 11.39 3.72 -35.55
C ASN A 108 12.88 4.10 -35.50
N GLY A 109 13.45 4.02 -34.30
CA GLY A 109 14.80 4.52 -33.98
C GLY A 109 14.91 6.04 -34.07
N ALA A 110 13.79 6.75 -34.22
CA ALA A 110 13.78 8.19 -34.32
C ALA A 110 14.13 8.82 -32.97
N ASP A 111 14.94 9.88 -33.03
CA ASP A 111 15.48 10.56 -31.85
C ASP A 111 15.13 12.06 -31.87
N ASN A 112 15.00 12.67 -30.70
CA ASN A 112 14.74 14.10 -30.54
C ASN A 112 13.47 14.58 -31.27
N VAL A 113 12.41 13.75 -31.29
CA VAL A 113 11.10 14.10 -31.85
C VAL A 113 10.20 14.62 -30.74
N THR A 114 9.61 15.79 -30.92
CA THR A 114 8.58 16.35 -30.03
C THR A 114 7.24 16.39 -30.75
N ILE A 115 6.25 15.67 -30.22
CA ILE A 115 4.85 15.75 -30.60
C ILE A 115 4.14 16.56 -29.53
N ASP A 116 3.75 17.80 -29.85
CA ASP A 116 3.12 18.72 -28.89
C ASP A 116 1.74 19.15 -29.38
N GLY A 117 0.71 18.79 -28.62
CA GLY A 117 -0.67 19.17 -28.89
C GLY A 117 -1.02 20.61 -28.49
N LYS A 118 -0.05 21.38 -27.99
CA LYS A 118 -0.18 22.74 -27.42
C LYS A 118 -0.98 22.77 -26.11
N ASN A 119 -0.41 23.44 -25.12
CA ASN A 119 -1.05 23.66 -23.82
C ASN A 119 -2.00 24.87 -23.85
N ASP A 120 -3.01 24.83 -24.72
CA ASP A 120 -4.04 25.88 -24.86
C ASP A 120 -5.31 25.61 -24.02
N GLY A 121 -5.25 24.62 -23.12
CA GLY A 121 -6.36 24.15 -22.30
C GLY A 121 -7.24 23.08 -22.97
N THR A 122 -7.05 22.79 -24.26
CA THR A 122 -7.87 21.82 -25.01
C THR A 122 -7.11 20.58 -25.49
N ASN A 123 -5.77 20.55 -25.37
CA ASN A 123 -4.90 19.55 -26.00
C ASN A 123 -5.25 19.42 -27.51
N SER A 124 -4.97 20.49 -28.25
CA SER A 124 -5.40 20.70 -29.65
C SER A 124 -4.96 19.62 -30.65
N LEU A 125 -4.11 18.66 -30.29
CA LEU A 125 -3.83 17.48 -31.12
C LEU A 125 -4.47 16.23 -30.51
N THR A 126 -5.41 15.63 -31.23
CA THR A 126 -5.90 14.29 -30.95
C THR A 126 -5.27 13.29 -31.92
N VAL A 127 -4.66 12.22 -31.42
CA VAL A 127 -4.21 11.08 -32.22
C VAL A 127 -5.02 9.86 -31.81
N SER A 128 -5.60 9.13 -32.76
CA SER A 128 -6.52 8.04 -32.45
C SER A 128 -6.30 6.82 -33.35
N ASN A 129 -6.08 5.64 -32.74
CA ASN A 129 -6.22 4.36 -33.42
C ASN A 129 -7.54 3.69 -33.02
N THR A 130 -8.46 3.53 -33.97
CA THR A 130 -9.80 2.98 -33.71
C THR A 130 -9.87 1.45 -33.76
N SER A 131 -8.78 0.78 -34.15
CA SER A 131 -8.77 -0.67 -34.31
C SER A 131 -8.83 -1.39 -32.97
N ALA A 132 -9.94 -2.08 -32.74
CA ALA A 132 -10.08 -3.01 -31.62
C ALA A 132 -9.42 -4.35 -31.96
N GLY A 133 -8.43 -4.75 -31.16
CA GLY A 133 -7.74 -6.03 -31.38
C GLY A 133 -6.59 -6.26 -30.41
N SER A 134 -6.03 -7.46 -30.46
CA SER A 134 -4.92 -7.93 -29.60
C SER A 134 -3.62 -8.15 -30.38
N GLY A 135 -3.57 -7.73 -31.65
CA GLY A 135 -2.39 -7.85 -32.51
C GLY A 135 -1.18 -7.15 -31.91
N ALA A 136 -0.01 -7.79 -32.03
CA ALA A 136 1.24 -7.18 -31.59
C ALA A 136 1.45 -5.83 -32.30
N ASN A 137 2.04 -4.87 -31.59
CA ASN A 137 2.34 -3.52 -32.02
C ASN A 137 1.14 -2.60 -32.29
N LEU A 138 -0.10 -3.10 -32.18
CA LEU A 138 -1.28 -2.26 -32.30
C LEU A 138 -1.22 -1.16 -31.25
N SER A 139 -1.11 0.08 -31.73
CA SER A 139 -0.97 1.25 -30.86
C SER A 139 -1.40 2.55 -31.54
N THR A 140 -1.41 3.65 -30.79
CA THR A 140 -1.64 5.00 -31.33
C THR A 140 -0.32 5.68 -31.63
N ILE A 141 0.57 5.70 -30.63
CA ILE A 141 1.96 6.14 -30.77
C ILE A 141 2.88 4.98 -30.40
N ARG A 142 3.92 4.73 -31.20
CA ARG A 142 4.95 3.75 -30.88
C ARG A 142 6.36 4.34 -30.95
N MET A 143 7.20 3.94 -30.01
CA MET A 143 8.64 4.16 -29.99
C MET A 143 9.31 2.78 -30.01
N ILE A 144 10.16 2.51 -31.01
CA ILE A 144 10.73 1.18 -31.25
C ILE A 144 12.16 1.28 -31.80
N ASN A 145 12.95 0.21 -31.68
CA ASN A 145 14.27 0.08 -32.31
C ASN A 145 15.26 1.21 -31.96
N GLY A 146 15.38 1.53 -30.68
CA GLY A 146 16.39 2.47 -30.17
C GLY A 146 15.91 3.93 -30.09
N ALA A 147 14.61 4.18 -30.28
CA ALA A 147 14.05 5.53 -30.23
C ALA A 147 14.33 6.19 -28.87
N THR A 148 14.99 7.34 -28.90
CA THR A 148 15.58 8.00 -27.73
C THR A 148 15.28 9.50 -27.67
N ASN A 149 15.11 10.03 -26.45
CA ASN A 149 14.86 11.46 -26.22
C ASN A 149 13.61 12.03 -26.93
N ASN A 150 12.60 11.21 -27.20
CA ASN A 150 11.35 11.69 -27.79
C ASN A 150 10.39 12.21 -26.71
N VAL A 151 9.57 13.19 -27.07
CA VAL A 151 8.58 13.81 -26.18
C VAL A 151 7.21 13.77 -26.84
N VAL A 152 6.21 13.23 -26.14
CA VAL A 152 4.79 13.28 -26.53
C VAL A 152 4.05 14.03 -25.43
N THR A 153 3.57 15.24 -25.72
CA THR A 153 3.00 16.12 -24.70
C THR A 153 1.78 16.90 -25.14
N ASN A 154 0.94 17.28 -24.17
CA ASN A 154 -0.28 18.07 -24.35
C ASN A 154 -1.23 17.52 -25.45
N CYS A 155 -1.22 16.20 -25.69
CA CYS A 155 -2.07 15.56 -26.69
C CYS A 155 -3.28 14.87 -26.05
N THR A 156 -4.26 14.54 -26.88
CA THR A 156 -5.28 13.53 -26.58
C THR A 156 -4.96 12.26 -27.38
N LEU A 157 -4.60 11.18 -26.71
CA LEU A 157 -4.16 9.93 -27.29
C LEU A 157 -5.22 8.85 -27.04
N LEU A 158 -5.85 8.35 -28.10
CA LEU A 158 -7.00 7.46 -28.01
C LEU A 158 -6.72 6.12 -28.69
N GLY A 159 -6.84 5.02 -27.94
CA GLY A 159 -6.55 3.67 -28.45
C GLY A 159 -7.64 2.65 -28.12
N SER A 160 -7.61 1.52 -28.81
CA SER A 160 -8.59 0.42 -28.66
C SER A 160 -7.96 -0.96 -28.48
N PHE A 161 -6.69 -1.02 -28.09
CA PHE A 161 -5.96 -2.28 -27.90
C PHE A 161 -6.60 -3.15 -26.81
N ASN A 162 -6.94 -4.41 -27.10
CA ASN A 162 -7.66 -5.33 -26.20
C ASN A 162 -6.96 -6.69 -26.07
N GLY A 163 -5.65 -6.70 -25.82
CA GLY A 163 -4.88 -7.91 -25.49
C GLY A 163 -4.43 -7.96 -24.03
N SER A 164 -4.18 -9.15 -23.48
CA SER A 164 -3.69 -9.30 -22.10
C SER A 164 -2.37 -8.58 -21.89
N VAL A 165 -2.19 -7.93 -20.72
CA VAL A 165 -0.94 -7.21 -20.36
C VAL A 165 0.30 -8.08 -20.46
N THR A 166 0.23 -9.34 -20.05
CA THR A 166 1.38 -10.24 -19.98
C THR A 166 1.70 -10.97 -21.28
N ALA A 167 0.77 -11.00 -22.25
CA ALA A 167 0.90 -11.86 -23.44
C ALA A 167 1.03 -11.09 -24.77
N ASN A 168 0.49 -9.87 -24.86
CA ASN A 168 0.37 -9.17 -26.14
C ASN A 168 1.00 -7.77 -26.06
N PRO A 169 2.09 -7.49 -26.79
CA PRO A 169 2.73 -6.17 -26.80
C PRO A 169 1.92 -5.19 -27.66
N GLY A 170 1.13 -4.33 -27.03
CA GLY A 170 0.36 -3.25 -27.65
C GLY A 170 -0.16 -2.28 -26.58
N GLY A 171 -0.94 -1.27 -26.95
CA GLY A 171 -1.50 -0.28 -26.02
C GLY A 171 -1.76 1.06 -26.70
N THR A 172 -2.25 2.08 -25.99
CA THR A 172 -2.44 3.41 -26.61
C THR A 172 -1.09 4.04 -26.94
N VAL A 173 -0.16 4.04 -25.99
CA VAL A 173 1.25 4.38 -26.20
C VAL A 173 2.09 3.14 -25.95
N LEU A 174 2.94 2.79 -26.91
CA LEU A 174 3.82 1.62 -26.84
C LEU A 174 5.29 2.05 -26.94
N ILE A 175 6.04 1.85 -25.86
CA ILE A 175 7.51 1.90 -25.88
C ILE A 175 7.97 0.45 -26.03
N ALA A 176 8.18 0.05 -27.29
CA ALA A 176 8.29 -1.33 -27.74
C ALA A 176 9.68 -1.93 -27.47
N THR A 177 10.01 -3.00 -28.20
CA THR A 177 11.29 -3.70 -28.13
C THR A 177 12.39 -2.93 -28.86
N GLY A 178 13.62 -3.05 -28.36
CA GLY A 178 14.83 -2.75 -29.12
C GLY A 178 15.54 -4.03 -29.57
N SER A 179 16.68 -3.87 -30.22
CA SER A 179 17.61 -4.96 -30.56
C SER A 179 19.02 -4.65 -30.06
N SER A 180 19.90 -5.65 -29.99
CA SER A 180 21.30 -5.42 -29.57
C SER A 180 22.05 -4.42 -30.46
N GLY A 181 21.66 -4.30 -31.74
CA GLY A 181 22.25 -3.34 -32.68
C GLY A 181 21.68 -1.91 -32.58
N THR A 182 20.51 -1.73 -31.96
CA THR A 182 19.83 -0.42 -31.83
C THR A 182 19.76 0.08 -30.40
N GLY A 183 19.97 -0.78 -29.40
CA GLY A 183 19.76 -0.47 -27.99
C GLY A 183 18.29 -0.44 -27.60
N GLY A 184 18.03 -0.16 -26.32
CA GLY A 184 16.69 0.05 -25.79
C GLY A 184 16.11 1.41 -26.20
N ASN A 185 14.79 1.56 -26.06
CA ASN A 185 14.11 2.83 -26.28
C ASN A 185 14.18 3.64 -24.99
N ASN A 186 15.00 4.69 -24.97
CA ASN A 186 15.48 5.30 -23.73
C ASN A 186 15.13 6.78 -23.62
N ASN A 187 14.99 7.27 -22.38
CA ASN A 187 14.82 8.71 -22.10
C ASN A 187 13.64 9.37 -22.83
N ASN A 188 12.62 8.59 -23.22
CA ASN A 188 11.42 9.13 -23.83
C ASN A 188 10.46 9.64 -22.76
N THR A 189 9.74 10.71 -23.07
CA THR A 189 8.78 11.35 -22.16
C THR A 189 7.38 11.36 -22.75
N VAL A 190 6.41 10.88 -21.99
CA VAL A 190 4.98 10.99 -22.28
C VAL A 190 4.37 11.82 -21.16
N SER A 191 3.99 13.07 -21.44
CA SER A 191 3.58 14.01 -20.38
C SER A 191 2.37 14.88 -20.68
N ASN A 192 1.58 15.25 -19.66
CA ASN A 192 0.45 16.18 -19.80
C ASN A 192 -0.62 15.75 -20.84
N ASN A 193 -0.70 14.46 -21.18
CA ASN A 193 -1.65 13.96 -22.17
C ASN A 193 -2.96 13.50 -21.52
N ASN A 194 -4.03 13.49 -22.30
CA ASN A 194 -5.21 12.67 -22.03
C ASN A 194 -5.02 11.33 -22.75
N ILE A 195 -5.00 10.20 -22.03
CA ILE A 195 -4.77 8.88 -22.61
C ILE A 195 -5.95 7.97 -22.25
N GLY A 196 -6.70 7.52 -23.26
CA GLY A 196 -7.95 6.80 -23.04
C GLY A 196 -8.49 6.08 -24.29
N PRO A 197 -9.78 5.73 -24.30
CA PRO A 197 -10.38 4.92 -25.36
C PRO A 197 -10.66 5.71 -26.64
N ALA A 198 -10.43 5.08 -27.78
CA ALA A 198 -11.03 5.52 -29.04
C ALA A 198 -12.48 5.01 -29.11
N GLY A 199 -13.44 5.94 -28.95
CA GLY A 199 -14.86 5.61 -28.89
C GLY A 199 -15.21 4.77 -27.65
N SER A 200 -16.01 3.73 -27.84
CA SER A 200 -16.43 2.81 -26.76
C SER A 200 -15.45 1.66 -26.49
N ASN A 201 -14.39 1.53 -27.29
CA ASN A 201 -13.46 0.41 -27.23
C ASN A 201 -12.35 0.71 -26.22
N LEU A 202 -12.51 0.19 -25.00
CA LEU A 202 -11.57 0.42 -23.90
C LEU A 202 -10.22 -0.26 -24.14
N PRO A 203 -9.08 0.45 -24.02
CA PRO A 203 -7.78 -0.17 -24.14
C PRO A 203 -7.46 -0.96 -22.87
N SER A 204 -6.96 -2.18 -22.99
CA SER A 204 -6.43 -2.95 -21.85
C SER A 204 -5.12 -2.38 -21.30
N LYS A 205 -4.43 -1.54 -22.09
CA LYS A 205 -3.18 -0.85 -21.73
C LYS A 205 -3.19 0.57 -22.25
N ALA A 206 -3.08 1.57 -21.37
CA ALA A 206 -2.91 2.95 -21.82
C ALA A 206 -1.46 3.19 -22.25
N VAL A 207 -0.48 2.85 -21.40
CA VAL A 207 0.95 2.91 -21.70
C VAL A 207 1.57 1.52 -21.47
N ASN A 208 2.38 1.07 -22.43
CA ASN A 208 3.09 -0.20 -22.34
C ASN A 208 4.59 -0.01 -22.59
N GLY A 209 5.42 -0.35 -21.60
CA GLY A 209 6.85 -0.55 -21.74
C GLY A 209 7.16 -2.02 -21.98
N ASN A 210 7.59 -2.35 -23.19
CA ASN A 210 7.86 -3.72 -23.62
C ASN A 210 9.27 -3.86 -24.19
N GLY A 211 10.29 -3.68 -23.34
CA GLY A 211 11.68 -3.86 -23.72
C GLY A 211 12.04 -5.33 -23.94
N SER A 212 13.30 -5.59 -24.27
CA SER A 212 13.86 -6.94 -24.42
C SER A 212 15.12 -7.10 -23.57
N SER A 213 15.47 -8.33 -23.20
CA SER A 213 16.62 -8.60 -22.34
C SER A 213 17.97 -8.20 -22.96
N SER A 214 18.05 -8.12 -24.29
CA SER A 214 19.22 -7.62 -25.03
C SER A 214 19.21 -6.11 -25.26
N ALA A 215 18.10 -5.43 -24.98
CA ALA A 215 17.90 -4.00 -25.18
C ALA A 215 16.85 -3.49 -24.18
N ILE A 216 17.31 -3.27 -22.94
CA ILE A 216 16.48 -2.80 -21.83
C ILE A 216 16.06 -1.34 -22.10
N ASN A 217 14.76 -1.06 -21.99
CA ASN A 217 14.24 0.30 -22.05
C ASN A 217 14.49 1.00 -20.71
N THR A 218 15.26 2.09 -20.70
CA THR A 218 15.66 2.79 -19.47
C THR A 218 15.39 4.30 -19.50
N GLY A 219 15.19 4.89 -18.31
CA GLY A 219 15.08 6.34 -18.15
C GLY A 219 13.80 6.98 -18.72
N ASN A 220 12.82 6.18 -19.16
CA ASN A 220 11.58 6.72 -19.70
C ASN A 220 10.70 7.33 -18.59
N THR A 221 9.97 8.38 -18.94
CA THR A 221 9.15 9.18 -18.02
C THR A 221 7.70 9.24 -18.47
N ILE A 222 6.77 8.84 -17.61
CA ILE A 222 5.33 9.00 -17.78
C ILE A 222 4.87 9.99 -16.71
N SER A 223 4.56 11.23 -17.09
CA SER A 223 4.31 12.30 -16.12
C SER A 223 3.07 13.17 -16.35
N ASN A 224 2.34 13.49 -15.27
CA ASN A 224 1.21 14.44 -15.32
C ASN A 224 0.11 14.11 -16.35
N ASN A 225 -0.02 12.84 -16.77
CA ASN A 225 -1.06 12.43 -17.71
C ASN A 225 -2.38 12.16 -16.98
N LYS A 226 -3.49 12.36 -17.68
CA LYS A 226 -4.81 11.85 -17.31
C LYS A 226 -5.01 10.52 -18.04
N ILE A 227 -4.88 9.41 -17.33
CA ILE A 227 -5.00 8.04 -17.86
C ILE A 227 -6.33 7.46 -17.38
N PHE A 228 -7.24 7.16 -18.31
CA PHE A 228 -8.61 6.83 -17.97
C PHE A 228 -9.19 5.73 -18.83
N ASP A 229 -10.20 5.05 -18.29
CA ASP A 229 -11.02 4.10 -19.03
C ASP A 229 -10.23 2.95 -19.68
N TYR A 230 -9.18 2.51 -19.00
CA TYR A 230 -8.39 1.34 -19.39
C TYR A 230 -8.99 0.07 -18.74
N PHE A 231 -9.52 -0.84 -19.55
CA PHE A 231 -10.17 -2.05 -19.04
C PHE A 231 -10.38 -3.10 -20.12
N SER A 232 -10.29 -4.38 -19.74
CA SER A 232 -10.77 -5.52 -20.53
C SER A 232 -11.48 -6.51 -19.60
N ALA A 233 -12.69 -6.94 -19.95
CA ALA A 233 -13.51 -7.76 -19.05
C ALA A 233 -12.93 -9.15 -18.79
N GLY A 234 -12.34 -9.77 -19.81
CA GLY A 234 -11.81 -11.14 -19.72
C GLY A 234 -10.29 -11.25 -19.63
N GLN A 235 -9.57 -10.12 -19.57
CA GLN A 235 -8.11 -10.09 -19.64
C GLN A 235 -7.52 -9.15 -18.58
N ASN A 236 -6.34 -9.50 -18.08
CA ASN A 236 -5.52 -8.62 -17.27
C ASN A 236 -5.29 -7.28 -17.99
N ASN A 237 -5.39 -6.18 -17.25
CA ASN A 237 -5.31 -4.82 -17.80
C ASN A 237 -4.65 -3.84 -16.82
N ALA A 238 -4.02 -2.81 -17.37
CA ALA A 238 -3.31 -1.81 -16.58
C ALA A 238 -3.29 -0.42 -17.24
N GLY A 239 -3.17 0.64 -16.43
CA GLY A 239 -2.92 1.99 -16.93
C GLY A 239 -1.52 2.07 -17.55
N VAL A 240 -0.49 1.82 -16.75
CA VAL A 240 0.90 1.64 -17.18
C VAL A 240 1.32 0.20 -16.89
N TYR A 241 1.76 -0.52 -17.91
CA TYR A 241 2.37 -1.85 -17.77
C TYR A 241 3.83 -1.82 -18.21
N LEU A 242 4.73 -2.40 -17.41
CA LEU A 242 6.14 -2.59 -17.73
C LEU A 242 6.49 -4.07 -17.60
N ASN A 243 6.98 -4.68 -18.69
CA ASN A 243 7.54 -6.03 -18.64
C ASN A 243 8.92 -6.05 -17.94
N GLY A 244 9.50 -7.24 -17.78
CA GLY A 244 10.81 -7.47 -17.13
C GLY A 244 12.05 -6.93 -17.82
N SER A 245 11.92 -6.06 -18.82
CA SER A 245 13.05 -5.47 -19.54
C SER A 245 12.92 -3.94 -19.62
N ASN A 246 12.48 -3.34 -18.51
CA ASN A 246 12.35 -1.91 -18.32
C ASN A 246 13.01 -1.50 -17.00
N ALA A 247 13.97 -0.57 -16.99
CA ALA A 247 14.65 -0.16 -15.75
C ALA A 247 14.62 1.36 -15.57
N SER A 248 14.70 1.84 -14.32
CA SER A 248 14.82 3.29 -14.03
C SER A 248 13.69 4.16 -14.63
N TRP A 249 12.46 3.64 -14.66
CA TRP A 249 11.30 4.42 -15.14
C TRP A 249 10.79 5.37 -14.07
N THR A 250 10.40 6.58 -14.48
CA THR A 250 9.71 7.54 -13.65
C THR A 250 8.23 7.61 -14.05
N ILE A 251 7.33 7.28 -13.13
CA ILE A 251 5.88 7.34 -13.31
C ILE A 251 5.35 8.30 -12.26
N THR A 252 5.15 9.57 -12.64
CA THR A 252 4.91 10.64 -11.64
C THR A 252 3.78 11.61 -11.95
N GLY A 253 3.01 12.03 -10.94
CA GLY A 253 2.00 13.07 -11.09
C GLY A 253 0.78 12.69 -11.96
N ASN A 254 0.67 11.42 -12.38
CA ASN A 254 -0.42 10.98 -13.26
C ASN A 254 -1.71 10.78 -12.47
N ARG A 255 -2.85 10.85 -13.17
CA ARG A 255 -4.18 10.57 -12.65
C ARG A 255 -4.74 9.32 -13.33
N PHE A 256 -5.13 8.33 -12.54
CA PHE A 256 -5.70 7.06 -13.00
C PHE A 256 -7.13 6.91 -12.49
N TYR A 257 -8.12 6.97 -13.38
CA TYR A 257 -9.54 6.95 -13.00
C TYR A 257 -10.41 6.18 -14.00
N GLN A 258 -11.62 5.79 -13.57
CA GLN A 258 -12.61 5.14 -14.44
C GLN A 258 -13.91 5.93 -14.42
N THR A 259 -14.38 6.37 -15.57
CA THR A 259 -15.61 7.18 -15.69
C THR A 259 -16.88 6.35 -15.52
N ALA A 260 -16.78 5.03 -15.61
CA ALA A 260 -17.88 4.09 -15.42
C ALA A 260 -17.42 2.83 -14.67
N SER A 261 -18.36 2.09 -14.09
CA SER A 261 -18.09 0.85 -13.36
C SER A 261 -17.43 -0.20 -14.26
N ARG A 262 -16.49 -0.97 -13.69
CA ARG A 262 -15.75 -2.03 -14.38
C ARG A 262 -16.13 -3.40 -13.83
N GLN A 263 -16.56 -4.29 -14.72
CA GLN A 263 -17.14 -5.60 -14.42
C GLN A 263 -16.34 -6.70 -15.17
N PRO A 264 -15.33 -7.31 -14.56
CA PRO A 264 -14.67 -8.48 -15.13
C PRO A 264 -15.61 -9.68 -15.31
N THR A 265 -15.35 -10.49 -16.32
CA THR A 265 -16.05 -11.75 -16.62
C THR A 265 -15.28 -13.00 -16.16
N SER A 266 -14.04 -12.84 -15.70
CA SER A 266 -13.17 -13.91 -15.19
C SER A 266 -12.29 -13.37 -14.05
N GLY A 267 -11.44 -14.23 -13.46
CA GLY A 267 -10.41 -13.78 -12.53
C GLY A 267 -9.31 -13.03 -13.29
N ILE A 268 -9.26 -11.71 -13.13
CA ILE A 268 -8.27 -10.85 -13.78
C ILE A 268 -7.58 -9.96 -12.76
N GLN A 269 -6.36 -9.53 -13.08
CA GLN A 269 -5.70 -8.44 -12.41
C GLN A 269 -5.98 -7.10 -13.11
N HIS A 270 -6.35 -6.10 -12.32
CA HIS A 270 -6.51 -4.71 -12.71
C HIS A 270 -5.56 -3.82 -11.88
N SER A 271 -4.70 -3.04 -12.56
CA SER A 271 -3.74 -2.14 -11.89
C SER A 271 -3.68 -0.75 -12.53
N ALA A 272 -3.37 0.30 -11.77
CA ALA A 272 -3.00 1.58 -12.40
C ALA A 272 -1.55 1.52 -12.91
N VAL A 273 -0.63 1.02 -12.08
CA VAL A 273 0.76 0.77 -12.45
C VAL A 273 1.11 -0.68 -12.16
N TRP A 274 1.64 -1.39 -13.16
CA TRP A 274 2.07 -2.78 -13.03
C TRP A 274 3.43 -2.96 -13.69
N ALA A 275 4.48 -3.15 -12.89
CA ALA A 275 5.83 -3.46 -13.34
C ALA A 275 6.30 -4.82 -12.82
N ILE A 276 6.82 -5.68 -13.69
CA ILE A 276 7.24 -7.06 -13.37
C ILE A 276 8.67 -7.37 -13.79
N GLY A 277 9.13 -8.57 -13.45
CA GLY A 277 10.36 -9.17 -13.97
C GLY A 277 11.61 -8.73 -13.25
N SER A 278 11.45 -8.17 -12.05
CA SER A 278 12.55 -7.85 -11.13
C SER A 278 13.56 -6.88 -11.76
N THR A 279 13.08 -5.80 -12.36
CA THR A 279 13.87 -4.66 -12.79
C THR A 279 13.92 -3.58 -11.70
N ASN A 280 14.94 -2.73 -11.73
CA ASN A 280 15.25 -1.82 -10.61
C ASN A 280 15.16 -0.34 -10.99
N GLY A 281 15.33 0.54 -9.99
CA GLY A 281 15.42 1.99 -10.17
C GLY A 281 14.10 2.69 -10.45
N HIS A 282 12.96 1.99 -10.37
CA HIS A 282 11.66 2.59 -10.66
C HIS A 282 11.29 3.64 -9.61
N ASN A 283 10.77 4.78 -10.06
CA ASN A 283 10.21 5.84 -9.22
C ASN A 283 8.73 6.03 -9.57
N ILE A 284 7.85 5.56 -8.70
CA ILE A 284 6.39 5.70 -8.84
C ILE A 284 5.94 6.72 -7.80
N SER A 285 5.71 7.97 -8.22
CA SER A 285 5.50 9.05 -7.25
C SER A 285 4.37 10.02 -7.56
N ASN A 286 3.77 10.62 -6.54
CA ASN A 286 2.79 11.71 -6.69
C ASN A 286 1.59 11.39 -7.62
N ASN A 287 1.32 10.12 -7.91
CA ASN A 287 0.17 9.74 -8.73
C ASN A 287 -1.11 9.77 -7.90
N ILE A 288 -2.22 10.11 -8.53
CA ILE A 288 -3.56 10.00 -7.94
C ILE A 288 -4.27 8.82 -8.62
N ILE A 289 -4.68 7.82 -7.85
CA ILE A 289 -5.30 6.60 -8.34
C ILE A 289 -6.66 6.41 -7.67
N GLY A 290 -7.68 6.17 -8.46
CA GLY A 290 -9.07 6.05 -8.01
C GLY A 290 -9.95 7.16 -8.57
N TYR A 291 -11.11 7.39 -7.96
CA TYR A 291 -12.13 8.36 -8.41
C TYR A 291 -12.74 8.05 -9.80
N ALA A 292 -13.74 8.84 -10.18
CA ALA A 292 -14.42 8.72 -11.47
C ALA A 292 -14.09 9.84 -12.46
N SER A 293 -13.18 10.75 -12.09
CA SER A 293 -12.86 11.92 -12.90
C SER A 293 -11.41 12.40 -12.72
N ALA A 294 -10.96 13.21 -13.67
CA ALA A 294 -9.65 13.87 -13.62
C ALA A 294 -9.52 14.89 -12.47
N THR A 295 -10.61 15.36 -11.87
CA THR A 295 -10.58 16.31 -10.74
C THR A 295 -10.53 15.60 -9.39
N ALA A 296 -10.34 14.28 -9.37
CA ALA A 296 -10.36 13.45 -8.16
C ALA A 296 -11.70 13.53 -7.42
N THR A 297 -12.80 13.39 -8.17
CA THR A 297 -14.18 13.34 -7.66
C THR A 297 -14.90 12.09 -8.14
N GLY A 298 -15.95 11.67 -7.43
CA GLY A 298 -16.66 10.41 -7.70
C GLY A 298 -15.89 9.17 -7.23
N VAL A 299 -16.34 7.98 -7.66
CA VAL A 299 -15.84 6.69 -7.15
C VAL A 299 -15.43 5.78 -8.31
N TYR A 300 -14.18 5.34 -8.28
CA TYR A 300 -13.71 4.22 -9.09
C TYR A 300 -14.41 2.96 -8.60
N THR A 301 -15.35 2.42 -9.40
CA THR A 301 -16.08 1.20 -9.06
C THR A 301 -15.55 -0.01 -9.83
N PHE A 302 -14.97 -0.99 -9.14
CA PHE A 302 -14.50 -2.26 -9.71
C PHE A 302 -15.29 -3.42 -9.08
N THR A 303 -16.08 -4.13 -9.87
CA THR A 303 -16.94 -5.20 -9.36
C THR A 303 -16.34 -6.55 -9.77
N GLY A 304 -15.42 -7.05 -8.96
CA GLY A 304 -14.63 -8.24 -9.28
C GLY A 304 -15.42 -9.55 -9.38
N THR A 305 -14.66 -10.63 -9.53
CA THR A 305 -15.04 -12.04 -9.36
C THR A 305 -14.20 -12.66 -8.23
N SER A 306 -14.39 -13.96 -7.93
CA SER A 306 -13.70 -14.61 -6.80
C SER A 306 -12.18 -14.69 -6.89
N SER A 307 -11.63 -14.52 -8.08
CA SER A 307 -10.18 -14.52 -8.33
C SER A 307 -9.72 -13.23 -9.02
N SER A 308 -10.50 -12.15 -8.87
CA SER A 308 -10.08 -10.85 -9.37
C SER A 308 -9.15 -10.17 -8.38
N ASP A 309 -8.08 -9.60 -8.91
CA ASP A 309 -7.09 -8.83 -8.17
C ASP A 309 -7.18 -7.36 -8.56
N PHE A 310 -7.45 -6.50 -7.60
CA PHE A 310 -7.34 -5.05 -7.77
C PHE A 310 -6.12 -4.54 -7.01
N ILE A 311 -5.11 -4.14 -7.78
CA ILE A 311 -3.80 -3.73 -7.26
C ILE A 311 -3.41 -2.38 -7.88
N PRO A 312 -3.84 -1.24 -7.31
CA PRO A 312 -3.51 0.09 -7.82
C PRO A 312 -2.04 0.25 -8.22
N ILE A 313 -1.10 -0.14 -7.33
CA ILE A 313 0.34 -0.18 -7.65
C ILE A 313 0.88 -1.58 -7.39
N TYR A 314 1.34 -2.25 -8.45
CA TYR A 314 2.11 -3.49 -8.36
C TYR A 314 3.53 -3.30 -8.91
N LEU A 315 4.52 -3.57 -8.07
CA LEU A 315 5.94 -3.51 -8.45
C LEU A 315 6.68 -4.79 -8.03
N GLN A 316 7.23 -5.51 -9.00
CA GLN A 316 8.23 -6.54 -8.74
C GLN A 316 9.63 -5.94 -8.91
N CYS A 317 10.34 -5.74 -7.81
CA CYS A 317 11.67 -5.11 -7.80
C CYS A 317 12.79 -6.10 -8.12
N GLY A 318 13.80 -5.62 -8.83
CA GLY A 318 15.13 -6.23 -8.96
C GLY A 318 16.10 -5.81 -7.87
N ASP A 319 17.36 -6.25 -8.01
CA ASP A 319 18.46 -5.81 -7.16
C ASP A 319 18.65 -4.28 -7.23
N GLY A 320 18.93 -3.63 -6.10
CA GLY A 320 18.98 -2.18 -6.00
C GLY A 320 17.66 -1.58 -5.48
N THR A 321 17.54 -0.24 -5.49
CA THR A 321 16.43 0.45 -4.84
C THR A 321 15.37 0.94 -5.83
N SER A 322 14.11 0.64 -5.55
CA SER A 322 12.96 1.32 -6.18
C SER A 322 12.19 2.15 -5.14
N THR A 323 11.46 3.17 -5.59
CA THR A 323 10.72 4.09 -4.72
C THR A 323 9.25 4.18 -5.13
N ILE A 324 8.37 4.10 -4.13
CA ILE A 324 6.94 4.40 -4.24
C ILE A 324 6.61 5.51 -3.25
N SER A 325 6.40 6.75 -3.72
CA SER A 325 6.29 7.89 -2.79
C SER A 325 5.26 8.95 -3.14
N GLY A 326 4.61 9.54 -2.14
CA GLY A 326 3.68 10.67 -2.35
C GLY A 326 2.41 10.33 -3.15
N ASN A 327 2.13 9.07 -3.46
CA ASN A 327 0.94 8.68 -4.22
C ASN A 327 -0.31 8.79 -3.35
N THR A 328 -1.45 9.14 -3.96
CA THR A 328 -2.77 9.12 -3.34
C THR A 328 -3.63 8.03 -3.97
N ILE A 329 -4.12 7.08 -3.18
CA ILE A 329 -5.01 5.99 -3.62
C ILE A 329 -6.32 6.11 -2.85
N ALA A 330 -7.40 6.58 -3.47
CA ALA A 330 -8.65 6.94 -2.78
C ALA A 330 -9.85 6.96 -3.72
N GLY A 331 -11.07 7.04 -3.17
CA GLY A 331 -12.30 7.08 -3.97
C GLY A 331 -12.53 5.78 -4.74
N ILE A 332 -12.43 4.64 -4.04
CA ILE A 332 -12.51 3.30 -4.61
C ILE A 332 -13.67 2.54 -3.95
N SER A 333 -14.46 1.86 -4.77
CA SER A 333 -15.41 0.83 -4.34
C SER A 333 -15.14 -0.47 -5.07
N ALA A 334 -14.91 -1.53 -4.29
CA ALA A 334 -14.73 -2.89 -4.78
C ALA A 334 -15.85 -3.79 -4.25
N THR A 335 -16.58 -4.48 -5.15
CA THR A 335 -17.67 -5.38 -4.75
C THR A 335 -17.61 -6.69 -5.53
N ALA A 336 -17.52 -7.86 -4.89
CA ALA A 336 -17.46 -9.14 -5.61
C ALA A 336 -17.57 -10.35 -4.67
N GLY A 337 -17.39 -11.57 -5.23
CA GLY A 337 -17.04 -12.76 -4.45
C GLY A 337 -15.55 -12.91 -4.12
N TYR A 338 -14.80 -11.82 -3.88
CA TYR A 338 -13.34 -11.81 -3.65
C TYR A 338 -12.84 -12.87 -2.66
N SER A 339 -11.66 -13.44 -2.93
CA SER A 339 -11.01 -14.45 -2.10
C SER A 339 -9.48 -14.46 -2.30
N GLY A 340 -8.75 -15.13 -1.41
CA GLY A 340 -7.30 -15.31 -1.54
C GLY A 340 -6.50 -14.61 -0.45
N THR A 341 -5.30 -15.13 -0.16
CA THR A 341 -4.45 -14.66 0.97
C THR A 341 -3.03 -14.33 0.50
N GLY A 342 -2.32 -13.50 1.26
CA GLY A 342 -0.96 -13.04 0.92
C GLY A 342 -0.85 -12.48 -0.50
N SER A 343 0.05 -13.04 -1.31
CA SER A 343 0.27 -12.62 -2.70
C SER A 343 -0.88 -12.93 -3.66
N SER A 344 -1.86 -13.74 -3.25
CA SER A 344 -3.08 -14.08 -4.02
C SER A 344 -4.33 -13.33 -3.56
N SER A 345 -4.23 -12.46 -2.55
CA SER A 345 -5.36 -11.65 -2.06
C SER A 345 -5.93 -10.72 -3.13
N SER A 346 -7.23 -10.51 -3.12
CA SER A 346 -7.87 -9.69 -4.14
C SER A 346 -7.59 -8.19 -4.05
N LEU A 347 -7.17 -7.66 -2.89
CA LEU A 347 -7.04 -6.21 -2.70
C LEU A 347 -5.76 -5.83 -1.98
N ARG A 348 -4.84 -5.21 -2.72
CA ARG A 348 -3.57 -4.68 -2.25
C ARG A 348 -3.35 -3.29 -2.81
N MET A 349 -3.48 -2.24 -2.00
CA MET A 349 -3.40 -0.86 -2.53
C MET A 349 -2.00 -0.59 -3.10
N ILE A 350 -0.97 -0.91 -2.33
CA ILE A 350 0.42 -0.97 -2.79
C ILE A 350 0.93 -2.38 -2.53
N PHE A 351 1.25 -3.11 -3.61
CA PHE A 351 1.94 -4.38 -3.53
C PHE A 351 3.33 -4.24 -4.15
N ALA A 352 4.35 -4.57 -3.37
CA ALA A 352 5.66 -4.79 -3.93
C ALA A 352 6.22 -6.14 -3.49
N THR A 353 6.93 -6.79 -4.40
CA THR A 353 7.59 -8.07 -4.15
C THR A 353 8.93 -8.11 -4.86
N THR A 354 9.77 -9.08 -4.52
CA THR A 354 11.01 -9.34 -5.25
C THR A 354 11.22 -10.85 -5.39
N SER A 355 11.92 -11.25 -6.45
CA SER A 355 12.57 -12.57 -6.53
C SER A 355 14.10 -12.46 -6.53
N ALA A 356 14.62 -11.23 -6.39
CA ALA A 356 16.04 -10.91 -6.38
C ALA A 356 16.58 -10.86 -4.95
N SER A 357 17.85 -11.25 -4.78
CA SER A 357 18.47 -11.46 -3.46
C SER A 357 18.78 -10.15 -2.71
N ASN A 358 18.97 -9.04 -3.42
CA ASN A 358 19.40 -7.76 -2.86
C ASN A 358 18.47 -6.61 -3.27
N ALA A 359 17.17 -6.88 -3.46
CA ALA A 359 16.21 -5.83 -3.72
C ALA A 359 15.92 -5.02 -2.45
N ASP A 360 15.98 -3.70 -2.61
CA ASP A 360 15.63 -2.72 -1.59
C ASP A 360 14.45 -1.87 -2.07
N ILE A 361 13.62 -1.38 -1.14
CA ILE A 361 12.49 -0.52 -1.48
C ILE A 361 12.27 0.61 -0.49
N VAL A 362 11.91 1.78 -1.01
CA VAL A 362 11.43 2.91 -0.21
C VAL A 362 9.96 3.15 -0.51
N VAL A 363 9.10 3.05 0.50
CA VAL A 363 7.67 3.37 0.40
C VAL A 363 7.35 4.49 1.37
N SER A 364 7.23 5.72 0.86
CA SER A 364 7.17 6.90 1.74
C SER A 364 6.13 7.96 1.36
N GLY A 365 5.46 8.54 2.36
CA GLY A 365 4.57 9.68 2.15
C GLY A 365 3.32 9.37 1.32
N ASN A 366 2.95 8.11 1.11
CA ASN A 366 1.75 7.75 0.36
C ASN A 366 0.50 7.94 1.22
N THR A 367 -0.61 8.36 0.62
CA THR A 367 -1.94 8.42 1.24
C THR A 367 -2.83 7.34 0.63
N ILE A 368 -3.30 6.42 1.47
CA ILE A 368 -4.22 5.34 1.09
C ILE A 368 -5.52 5.55 1.86
N GLY A 369 -6.60 5.79 1.12
CA GLY A 369 -7.91 6.19 1.63
C GLY A 369 -7.90 7.61 2.20
N SER A 370 -8.28 7.78 3.48
CA SER A 370 -8.42 9.10 4.10
C SER A 370 -8.10 9.12 5.59
N SER A 371 -7.47 10.20 6.06
CA SER A 371 -7.24 10.44 7.49
C SER A 371 -8.44 11.05 8.22
N SER A 372 -9.52 11.41 7.52
CA SER A 372 -10.65 12.16 8.10
C SER A 372 -12.03 11.65 7.70
N ALA A 373 -12.11 10.56 6.94
CA ALA A 373 -13.37 9.95 6.51
C ALA A 373 -13.26 8.43 6.51
N THR A 374 -14.39 7.73 6.72
CA THR A 374 -14.52 6.27 6.59
C THR A 374 -14.99 5.88 5.20
N GLY A 375 -14.64 4.69 4.71
CA GLY A 375 -15.19 4.12 3.47
C GLY A 375 -14.80 4.84 2.18
N VAL A 376 -13.73 5.64 2.20
CA VAL A 376 -13.12 6.23 0.98
C VAL A 376 -12.53 5.14 0.08
N VAL A 377 -12.08 4.05 0.70
CA VAL A 377 -11.82 2.78 0.05
C VAL A 377 -12.77 1.76 0.68
N ALA A 378 -13.78 1.35 -0.07
CA ALA A 378 -14.80 0.42 0.40
C ALA A 378 -14.66 -0.93 -0.31
N LEU A 379 -14.63 -2.01 0.47
CA LEU A 379 -14.69 -3.37 -0.02
C LEU A 379 -15.92 -4.06 0.56
N THR A 380 -16.80 -4.57 -0.30
CA THR A 380 -17.92 -5.43 0.09
C THR A 380 -17.78 -6.77 -0.61
N THR A 381 -17.59 -7.87 0.12
CA THR A 381 -17.55 -9.20 -0.50
C THR A 381 -18.83 -9.98 -0.23
N THR A 382 -19.25 -10.80 -1.19
CA THR A 382 -20.32 -11.81 -1.02
C THR A 382 -19.77 -13.21 -0.77
N SER A 383 -18.44 -13.37 -0.83
CA SER A 383 -17.75 -14.64 -0.61
C SER A 383 -17.72 -15.06 0.85
N SER A 384 -17.81 -16.37 1.09
CA SER A 384 -17.53 -16.99 2.38
C SER A 384 -16.08 -17.49 2.52
N SER A 385 -15.27 -17.37 1.45
CA SER A 385 -13.87 -17.82 1.43
C SER A 385 -12.94 -16.86 2.16
N THR A 386 -11.79 -17.35 2.61
CA THR A 386 -10.80 -16.51 3.26
C THR A 386 -10.23 -15.44 2.33
N MET A 387 -9.92 -14.28 2.89
CA MET A 387 -9.41 -13.14 2.13
C MET A 387 -8.43 -12.31 2.97
N ASP A 388 -7.38 -11.78 2.36
CA ASP A 388 -6.61 -10.70 2.97
C ASP A 388 -6.85 -9.38 2.23
N VAL A 389 -6.69 -8.26 2.92
CA VAL A 389 -6.76 -6.91 2.39
C VAL A 389 -5.59 -6.12 2.96
N PHE A 390 -4.84 -5.45 2.08
CA PHE A 390 -3.64 -4.73 2.47
C PHE A 390 -3.67 -3.28 2.02
N GLY A 391 -3.30 -2.36 2.92
CA GLY A 391 -2.88 -1.02 2.53
C GLY A 391 -1.54 -1.10 1.80
N ILE A 392 -0.46 -1.39 2.53
CA ILE A 392 0.86 -1.66 1.96
C ILE A 392 1.22 -3.12 2.23
N PHE A 393 1.59 -3.87 1.19
CA PHE A 393 2.12 -5.22 1.30
C PHE A 393 3.49 -5.30 0.62
N LEU A 394 4.53 -5.55 1.41
CA LEU A 394 5.89 -5.78 0.95
C LEU A 394 6.28 -7.23 1.19
N ASN A 395 6.75 -7.91 0.15
CA ASN A 395 7.08 -9.34 0.22
C ASN A 395 8.51 -9.65 -0.26
N ALA A 396 9.25 -10.37 0.57
CA ALA A 396 10.58 -10.92 0.32
C ALA A 396 11.75 -9.92 0.17
N PHE A 397 11.59 -8.66 0.56
CA PHE A 397 12.67 -7.67 0.47
C PHE A 397 13.79 -7.92 1.48
N LYS A 398 15.02 -7.66 1.06
CA LYS A 398 16.21 -7.65 1.92
C LYS A 398 16.14 -6.48 2.90
N THR A 399 15.96 -5.27 2.37
CA THR A 399 15.67 -4.10 3.19
C THR A 399 14.47 -3.32 2.66
N ALA A 400 13.73 -2.69 3.57
CA ALA A 400 12.67 -1.77 3.19
C ALA A 400 12.60 -0.59 4.17
N THR A 401 12.43 0.62 3.63
CA THR A 401 12.05 1.80 4.41
C THR A 401 10.60 2.12 4.12
N VAL A 402 9.75 2.04 5.15
CA VAL A 402 8.32 2.36 5.07
C VAL A 402 8.04 3.51 6.02
N SER A 403 7.87 4.73 5.48
CA SER A 403 7.82 5.92 6.31
C SER A 403 6.79 6.96 5.94
N SER A 404 6.24 7.65 6.94
CA SER A 404 5.36 8.81 6.74
C SER A 404 4.12 8.52 5.88
N ASN A 405 3.70 7.26 5.75
CA ASN A 405 2.50 6.90 5.00
C ASN A 405 1.26 7.13 5.86
N ILE A 406 0.17 7.57 5.23
CA ILE A 406 -1.15 7.73 5.83
C ILE A 406 -2.04 6.63 5.27
N ILE A 407 -2.55 5.76 6.13
CA ILE A 407 -3.47 4.68 5.73
C ILE A 407 -4.72 4.82 6.59
N GLY A 408 -5.85 5.13 5.98
CA GLY A 408 -7.10 5.42 6.70
C GLY A 408 -8.32 5.30 5.79
N GLY A 409 -9.51 5.47 6.33
CA GLY A 409 -10.76 5.39 5.56
C GLY A 409 -11.02 4.11 4.78
N ILE A 410 -10.51 2.96 5.25
CA ILE A 410 -10.73 1.66 4.62
C ILE A 410 -11.81 0.89 5.38
N SER A 411 -12.91 0.56 4.71
CA SER A 411 -14.00 -0.22 5.29
C SER A 411 -14.19 -1.54 4.55
N LEU A 412 -14.18 -2.62 5.31
CA LEU A 412 -14.46 -3.97 4.83
C LEU A 412 -15.80 -4.45 5.38
N GLY A 413 -16.81 -4.49 4.51
CA GLY A 413 -18.16 -4.96 4.76
C GLY A 413 -18.32 -6.43 4.37
N LEU A 414 -18.63 -7.30 5.33
CA LEU A 414 -18.74 -8.75 5.14
C LEU A 414 -20.05 -9.27 5.77
N PRO A 415 -21.04 -9.69 4.97
CA PRO A 415 -22.28 -10.27 5.48
C PRO A 415 -22.16 -11.74 5.94
N GLY A 416 -20.98 -12.38 5.86
CA GLY A 416 -20.78 -13.80 6.23
C GLY A 416 -19.50 -14.09 7.04
N ASN A 417 -19.36 -15.33 7.55
CA ASN A 417 -18.29 -15.80 8.45
C ASN A 417 -16.92 -16.05 7.77
N ALA A 418 -16.60 -15.36 6.68
CA ALA A 418 -15.32 -15.49 5.99
C ALA A 418 -14.16 -15.04 6.87
N GLY A 419 -13.12 -15.86 7.01
CA GLY A 419 -11.89 -15.46 7.71
C GLY A 419 -11.18 -14.38 6.91
N THR A 420 -11.17 -13.14 7.40
CA THR A 420 -10.60 -12.01 6.66
C THR A 420 -9.59 -11.23 7.48
N LYS A 421 -8.44 -10.93 6.88
CA LYS A 421 -7.45 -10.03 7.48
C LYS A 421 -7.51 -8.68 6.79
N LEU A 422 -7.60 -7.62 7.57
CA LEU A 422 -7.30 -6.27 7.10
C LEU A 422 -6.02 -5.83 7.80
N ILE A 423 -5.00 -5.50 7.01
CA ILE A 423 -3.70 -5.06 7.52
C ILE A 423 -3.33 -3.72 6.89
N GLY A 424 -3.01 -2.72 7.73
CA GLY A 424 -2.55 -1.42 7.25
C GLY A 424 -1.22 -1.54 6.51
N ILE A 425 -0.19 -2.03 7.19
CA ILE A 425 1.13 -2.34 6.63
C ILE A 425 1.49 -3.79 6.95
N SER A 426 1.79 -4.60 5.93
CA SER A 426 2.28 -5.97 6.07
C SER A 426 3.67 -6.10 5.44
N LEU A 427 4.65 -6.48 6.25
CA LEU A 427 6.05 -6.67 5.85
C LEU A 427 6.42 -8.15 6.00
N THR A 428 6.55 -8.85 4.88
CA THR A 428 6.88 -10.28 4.87
C THR A 428 8.25 -10.52 4.26
N GLY A 429 9.05 -11.34 4.95
CA GLY A 429 10.43 -11.69 4.63
C GLY A 429 11.16 -11.92 5.93
N SER A 430 11.23 -13.18 6.38
CA SER A 430 11.73 -13.54 7.72
C SER A 430 13.20 -13.14 7.96
N THR A 431 13.97 -12.94 6.89
CA THR A 431 15.36 -12.47 6.93
C THR A 431 15.49 -10.98 6.57
N GLY A 432 14.39 -10.33 6.19
CA GLY A 432 14.36 -8.92 5.83
C GLY A 432 14.57 -8.02 7.04
N ILE A 433 15.20 -6.86 6.82
CA ILE A 433 15.43 -5.83 7.82
C ILE A 433 14.67 -4.57 7.42
N TYR A 434 13.71 -4.18 8.24
CA TYR A 434 12.77 -3.12 7.92
C TYR A 434 12.92 -1.91 8.83
N THR A 435 12.83 -0.73 8.22
CA THR A 435 12.70 0.56 8.90
C THR A 435 11.29 1.06 8.68
N CYS A 436 10.40 0.82 9.64
CA CYS A 436 8.99 1.20 9.60
C CYS A 436 8.74 2.36 10.55
N GLN A 437 8.70 3.60 10.05
CA GLN A 437 8.72 4.77 10.93
C GLN A 437 7.75 5.90 10.56
N ASN A 438 7.22 6.59 11.57
CA ASN A 438 6.39 7.78 11.40
C ASN A 438 5.14 7.55 10.53
N ASN A 439 4.65 6.32 10.38
CA ASN A 439 3.42 6.06 9.64
C ASN A 439 2.19 6.36 10.51
N SER A 440 1.13 6.87 9.90
CA SER A 440 -0.19 7.06 10.52
C SER A 440 -1.15 6.00 10.00
N ILE A 441 -1.44 4.99 10.81
CA ILE A 441 -2.39 3.93 10.50
C ILE A 441 -3.69 4.22 11.25
N GLY A 442 -4.75 4.41 10.49
CA GLY A 442 -6.03 4.96 10.91
C GLY A 442 -6.08 6.49 10.98
N GLY A 443 -7.23 7.02 10.60
CA GLY A 443 -7.60 8.42 10.56
C GLY A 443 -8.21 8.93 11.87
N THR A 444 -8.47 10.24 11.94
CA THR A 444 -9.06 11.04 13.04
C THR A 444 -10.46 10.59 13.43
N VAL A 445 -11.21 10.03 12.49
CA VAL A 445 -12.53 9.44 12.71
C VAL A 445 -12.43 8.04 13.33
N ALA A 446 -13.41 7.70 14.18
CA ALA A 446 -13.55 6.36 14.74
C ALA A 446 -13.72 5.31 13.64
N HIS A 447 -13.21 4.10 13.88
CA HIS A 447 -13.31 2.98 12.94
C HIS A 447 -12.78 3.29 11.53
N SER A 448 -11.77 4.15 11.45
CA SER A 448 -11.15 4.54 10.19
C SER A 448 -10.59 3.36 9.39
N LEU A 449 -10.10 2.31 10.07
CA LEU A 449 -9.93 1.00 9.45
C LEU A 449 -10.88 0.05 10.18
N THR A 450 -11.77 -0.60 9.42
CA THR A 450 -12.75 -1.50 10.02
C THR A 450 -12.90 -2.79 9.23
N ASN A 451 -12.81 -3.91 9.95
CA ASN A 451 -13.11 -5.25 9.46
C ASN A 451 -14.36 -5.79 10.18
N THR A 452 -15.47 -5.90 9.44
CA THR A 452 -16.75 -6.33 10.01
C THR A 452 -16.94 -7.84 10.07
N SER A 453 -15.97 -8.65 9.60
CA SER A 453 -16.05 -10.11 9.71
C SER A 453 -16.17 -10.58 11.16
N ASN A 454 -17.12 -11.47 11.39
CA ASN A 454 -17.36 -12.19 12.64
C ASN A 454 -16.71 -13.59 12.66
N SER A 455 -15.83 -13.92 11.70
CA SER A 455 -15.12 -15.20 11.69
C SER A 455 -14.07 -15.30 12.80
N THR A 456 -13.89 -16.49 13.35
CA THR A 456 -12.94 -16.77 14.46
C THR A 456 -11.47 -16.64 14.06
N SER A 457 -11.18 -16.53 12.76
CA SER A 457 -9.84 -16.33 12.20
C SER A 457 -9.63 -14.92 11.63
N SER A 458 -10.61 -14.02 11.76
CA SER A 458 -10.52 -12.67 11.23
C SER A 458 -9.62 -11.78 12.05
N GLN A 459 -8.85 -10.93 11.36
CA GLN A 459 -7.83 -10.08 11.97
C GLN A 459 -7.97 -8.63 11.51
N MET A 460 -7.62 -7.72 12.40
CA MET A 460 -7.43 -6.29 12.11
C MET A 460 -6.10 -5.86 12.71
N ILE A 461 -5.10 -5.62 11.87
CA ILE A 461 -3.75 -5.30 12.29
C ILE A 461 -3.32 -3.94 11.72
N GLY A 462 -2.81 -3.05 12.57
CA GLY A 462 -2.23 -1.80 12.08
C GLY A 462 -0.96 -2.05 11.26
N ILE A 463 0.06 -2.61 11.92
CA ILE A 463 1.35 -2.97 11.33
C ILE A 463 1.67 -4.43 11.66
N SER A 464 2.00 -5.25 10.66
CA SER A 464 2.42 -6.65 10.81
C SER A 464 3.79 -6.86 10.21
N SER A 465 4.68 -7.56 10.91
CA SER A 465 5.99 -7.95 10.35
C SER A 465 6.47 -9.32 10.84
N ASN A 466 7.05 -10.11 9.94
CA ASN A 466 7.86 -11.27 10.31
C ASN A 466 9.37 -11.09 10.04
N GLY A 467 9.77 -9.97 9.43
CA GLY A 467 11.16 -9.53 9.31
C GLY A 467 11.51 -8.49 10.38
N GLY A 468 12.77 -8.47 10.78
CA GLY A 468 13.28 -7.66 11.90
C GLY A 468 13.44 -6.19 11.56
N GLY A 469 14.14 -5.45 12.44
CA GLY A 469 14.49 -4.05 12.24
C GLY A 469 13.80 -3.10 13.21
N THR A 470 13.59 -1.85 12.81
CA THR A 470 13.14 -0.76 13.68
C THR A 470 11.74 -0.27 13.29
N PHE A 471 10.85 -0.28 14.27
CA PHE A 471 9.46 0.16 14.17
C PHE A 471 9.28 1.34 15.11
N SER A 472 9.37 2.57 14.59
CA SER A 472 9.47 3.76 15.45
C SER A 472 8.61 4.95 15.09
N GLY A 473 8.12 5.67 16.09
CA GLY A 473 7.34 6.90 15.86
C GLY A 473 6.00 6.67 15.12
N ASN A 474 5.53 5.43 14.98
CA ASN A 474 4.28 5.17 14.29
C ASN A 474 3.08 5.54 15.18
N LEU A 475 2.04 6.07 14.54
CA LEU A 475 0.75 6.39 15.13
C LEU A 475 -0.26 5.37 14.62
N VAL A 476 -0.74 4.48 15.49
CA VAL A 476 -1.78 3.49 15.14
C VAL A 476 -3.03 3.79 15.94
N ARG A 477 -4.14 4.07 15.26
CA ARG A 477 -5.37 4.46 15.94
C ARG A 477 -6.66 4.21 15.22
N ASN A 478 -7.78 4.23 15.94
CA ASN A 478 -9.13 4.11 15.40
C ASN A 478 -9.30 2.90 14.46
N ILE A 479 -8.66 1.78 14.78
CA ILE A 479 -8.80 0.52 14.05
C ILE A 479 -9.76 -0.39 14.81
N SER A 480 -10.57 -1.15 14.07
CA SER A 480 -11.55 -2.03 14.70
C SER A 480 -11.83 -3.29 13.92
N GLY A 481 -12.07 -4.38 14.65
CA GLY A 481 -12.48 -5.66 14.09
C GLY A 481 -13.69 -6.21 14.82
N ASN A 482 -14.58 -6.91 14.10
CA ASN A 482 -15.68 -7.63 14.73
C ASN A 482 -15.21 -8.94 15.34
N GLY A 483 -14.36 -9.72 14.66
CA GLY A 483 -13.64 -10.88 15.19
C GLY A 483 -14.50 -11.94 15.90
N GLY A 484 -14.60 -13.13 15.33
CA GLY A 484 -15.31 -14.24 15.96
C GLY A 484 -14.58 -14.83 17.16
N SER A 485 -15.29 -15.71 17.86
CA SER A 485 -14.84 -16.51 18.99
C SER A 485 -13.67 -17.47 18.69
N GLY A 486 -12.43 -17.00 18.73
CA GLY A 486 -11.25 -17.85 18.57
C GLY A 486 -9.92 -17.16 18.87
N THR A 487 -8.92 -17.94 19.28
CA THR A 487 -7.54 -17.48 19.57
C THR A 487 -6.80 -16.94 18.35
N SER A 488 -7.28 -17.27 17.14
CA SER A 488 -6.72 -16.80 15.87
C SER A 488 -7.26 -15.43 15.43
N SER A 489 -8.27 -14.90 16.13
CA SER A 489 -8.77 -13.55 15.90
C SER A 489 -7.90 -12.55 16.66
N ILE A 490 -7.09 -11.82 15.88
CA ILE A 490 -6.10 -10.85 16.39
C ILE A 490 -6.54 -9.45 15.99
N ILE A 491 -6.69 -8.58 16.97
CA ILE A 491 -6.90 -7.16 16.75
C ILE A 491 -5.77 -6.43 17.45
N THR A 492 -4.81 -5.90 16.70
CA THR A 492 -3.62 -5.32 17.31
C THR A 492 -3.10 -4.12 16.56
N GLY A 493 -2.50 -3.19 17.31
CA GLY A 493 -1.86 -2.02 16.72
C GLY A 493 -0.60 -2.42 15.95
N LEU A 494 0.29 -3.16 16.61
CA LEU A 494 1.52 -3.69 16.03
C LEU A 494 1.66 -5.18 16.36
N TYR A 495 1.91 -5.98 15.32
CA TYR A 495 2.12 -7.42 15.41
C TYR A 495 3.50 -7.80 14.86
N PHE A 496 4.28 -8.51 15.66
CA PHE A 496 5.51 -9.14 15.21
C PHE A 496 5.47 -10.64 15.43
N ASN A 497 5.74 -11.42 14.39
CA ASN A 497 5.78 -12.88 14.42
C ASN A 497 7.03 -13.46 13.74
N GLY A 498 8.11 -12.67 13.71
CA GLY A 498 9.41 -13.07 13.18
C GLY A 498 10.33 -13.71 14.21
N THR A 499 11.53 -14.07 13.76
CA THR A 499 12.59 -14.67 14.61
C THR A 499 13.84 -13.81 14.73
N THR A 500 13.96 -12.75 13.92
CA THR A 500 15.09 -11.81 13.90
C THR A 500 14.98 -10.73 14.98
N ALA A 501 16.04 -9.93 15.14
CA ALA A 501 16.06 -8.82 16.10
C ALA A 501 15.05 -7.71 15.72
N LEU A 502 14.44 -7.11 16.73
CA LEU A 502 13.34 -6.17 16.59
C LEU A 502 13.46 -5.04 17.62
N THR A 503 13.25 -3.80 17.17
CA THR A 503 13.07 -2.64 18.04
C THR A 503 11.72 -1.99 17.76
N ILE A 504 10.84 -1.93 18.75
CA ILE A 504 9.56 -1.21 18.71
C ILE A 504 9.66 -0.03 19.67
N THR A 505 9.81 1.19 19.15
CA THR A 505 10.05 2.35 20.02
C THR A 505 9.31 3.64 19.66
N GLN A 506 8.95 4.44 20.66
CA GLN A 506 8.33 5.76 20.44
C GLN A 506 7.02 5.72 19.65
N ASN A 507 6.34 4.57 19.59
CA ASN A 507 5.05 4.45 18.92
C ASN A 507 3.92 4.91 19.85
N THR A 508 2.87 5.49 19.26
CA THR A 508 1.63 5.85 19.96
C THR A 508 0.48 5.00 19.41
N LEU A 509 -0.10 4.15 20.24
CA LEU A 509 -1.12 3.18 19.85
C LEU A 509 -2.37 3.35 20.71
N PHE A 510 -3.51 3.67 20.09
CA PHE A 510 -4.75 3.89 20.83
C PHE A 510 -6.04 3.76 20.03
N ALA A 511 -7.20 3.68 20.69
CA ALA A 511 -8.49 3.43 20.02
C ALA A 511 -8.45 2.19 19.13
N ILE A 512 -7.89 1.10 19.67
CA ILE A 512 -7.82 -0.22 19.03
C ILE A 512 -8.91 -1.07 19.68
N SER A 513 -9.90 -1.50 18.89
CA SER A 513 -11.12 -2.08 19.45
C SER A 513 -11.59 -3.36 18.76
N HIS A 514 -11.95 -4.34 19.58
CA HIS A 514 -12.85 -5.43 19.19
C HIS A 514 -14.30 -5.01 19.44
N ARG A 515 -15.15 -5.17 18.42
CA ARG A 515 -16.55 -4.73 18.44
C ARG A 515 -17.56 -5.87 18.52
N GLY A 516 -17.12 -7.12 18.33
CA GLY A 516 -18.01 -8.28 18.42
C GLY A 516 -18.53 -8.45 19.85
N THR A 517 -19.82 -8.73 20.00
CA THR A 517 -20.47 -8.88 21.32
C THR A 517 -20.66 -10.34 21.74
N SER A 518 -20.49 -11.31 20.83
CA SER A 518 -20.67 -12.74 21.10
C SER A 518 -19.62 -13.31 22.06
N GLY A 519 -20.03 -14.29 22.89
CA GLY A 519 -19.44 -14.71 24.18
C GLY A 519 -18.06 -15.38 24.20
N THR A 520 -17.16 -15.06 23.28
CA THR A 520 -15.76 -15.53 23.28
C THR A 520 -14.92 -14.49 22.53
N GLY A 521 -13.99 -13.83 23.23
CA GLY A 521 -13.31 -12.63 22.72
C GLY A 521 -12.11 -12.90 21.81
N SER A 522 -11.85 -11.97 20.89
CA SER A 522 -10.57 -11.83 20.18
C SER A 522 -9.46 -11.36 21.12
N ILE A 523 -8.20 -11.64 20.77
CA ILE A 523 -7.06 -11.03 21.46
C ILE A 523 -6.94 -9.59 20.96
N VAL A 524 -7.19 -8.62 21.84
CA VAL A 524 -6.96 -7.20 21.54
C VAL A 524 -5.68 -6.74 22.21
N SER A 525 -4.73 -6.24 21.44
CA SER A 525 -3.44 -5.78 21.98
C SER A 525 -3.04 -4.42 21.42
N GLY A 526 -2.31 -3.62 22.21
CA GLY A 526 -1.54 -2.51 21.65
C GLY A 526 -0.39 -3.06 20.80
N ILE A 527 0.49 -3.83 21.44
CA ILE A 527 1.63 -4.50 20.82
C ILE A 527 1.55 -6.00 21.11
N GLN A 528 1.72 -6.84 20.08
CA GLN A 528 1.88 -8.28 20.21
C GLN A 528 3.18 -8.76 19.57
N VAL A 529 3.94 -9.58 20.29
CA VAL A 529 5.21 -10.17 19.85
C VAL A 529 5.21 -11.69 20.10
N ASP A 530 5.40 -12.45 19.02
CA ASP A 530 5.39 -13.92 19.02
C ASP A 530 6.77 -14.54 18.73
N GLY A 531 7.86 -13.74 18.76
CA GLY A 531 9.22 -14.22 18.52
C GLY A 531 10.27 -13.11 18.48
N GLY A 532 11.50 -13.47 18.12
CA GLY A 532 12.63 -12.56 17.95
C GLY A 532 13.88 -13.00 18.73
N SER A 533 15.07 -12.67 18.21
CA SER A 533 16.33 -12.96 18.91
C SER A 533 16.54 -11.96 20.05
N THR A 534 16.62 -10.67 19.71
CA THR A 534 16.59 -9.55 20.66
C THR A 534 15.40 -8.68 20.34
N VAL A 535 14.50 -8.49 21.30
CA VAL A 535 13.28 -7.71 21.16
C VAL A 535 13.33 -6.53 22.14
N ASP A 536 13.41 -5.31 21.62
CA ASP A 536 13.38 -4.09 22.42
C ASP A 536 12.05 -3.36 22.24
N ILE A 537 11.17 -3.39 23.25
CA ILE A 537 9.90 -2.66 23.28
C ILE A 537 10.07 -1.48 24.22
N THR A 538 10.37 -0.29 23.68
CA THR A 538 10.76 0.85 24.53
C THR A 538 10.07 2.17 24.22
N ARG A 539 9.76 2.99 25.22
CA ARG A 539 9.22 4.35 25.02
C ARG A 539 7.91 4.41 24.22
N ASN A 540 7.10 3.36 24.22
CA ASN A 540 5.79 3.37 23.56
C ASN A 540 4.71 3.93 24.49
N LYS A 541 3.73 4.60 23.90
CA LYS A 541 2.53 5.12 24.57
C LYS A 541 1.31 4.34 24.11
N ILE A 542 0.70 3.57 25.01
CA ILE A 542 -0.39 2.65 24.71
C ILE A 542 -1.58 2.98 25.60
N TYR A 543 -2.71 3.30 25.00
CA TYR A 543 -3.94 3.58 25.74
C TYR A 543 -5.19 3.31 24.90
N ASP A 544 -6.39 3.35 25.48
CA ASP A 544 -7.64 3.14 24.77
C ASP A 544 -7.63 1.85 23.92
N ILE A 545 -7.36 0.72 24.58
CA ILE A 545 -7.45 -0.61 23.97
C ILE A 545 -8.67 -1.29 24.56
N SER A 546 -9.58 -1.78 23.71
CA SER A 546 -10.86 -2.26 24.20
C SER A 546 -11.40 -3.51 23.51
N SER A 547 -12.18 -4.28 24.27
CA SER A 547 -13.03 -5.34 23.75
C SER A 547 -14.46 -5.19 24.24
N ALA A 548 -15.40 -5.35 23.32
CA ALA A 548 -16.84 -5.42 23.57
C ALA A 548 -17.35 -6.87 23.77
N ALA A 549 -16.46 -7.86 23.75
CA ALA A 549 -16.86 -9.26 23.86
C ALA A 549 -17.42 -9.58 25.25
N ALA A 550 -18.58 -10.24 25.31
CA ALA A 550 -19.16 -10.79 26.54
C ALA A 550 -18.43 -12.07 27.04
N SER A 551 -17.16 -12.23 26.67
CA SER A 551 -16.38 -13.47 26.79
C SER A 551 -16.42 -14.10 28.18
N THR A 552 -16.68 -15.40 28.24
CA THR A 552 -16.51 -16.28 29.43
C THR A 552 -15.32 -17.25 29.29
N ALA A 553 -14.66 -17.27 28.13
CA ALA A 553 -13.50 -18.14 27.88
C ALA A 553 -12.27 -17.75 28.71
N THR A 554 -11.29 -18.64 28.79
CA THR A 554 -10.03 -18.43 29.52
C THR A 554 -9.00 -17.58 28.75
N THR A 555 -9.28 -17.25 27.49
CA THR A 555 -8.43 -16.40 26.65
C THR A 555 -8.61 -14.92 27.02
N ILE A 556 -7.50 -14.24 27.33
CA ILE A 556 -7.50 -12.85 27.80
C ILE A 556 -8.03 -11.93 26.71
N ALA A 557 -8.95 -11.03 27.07
CA ALA A 557 -9.60 -10.13 26.13
C ALA A 557 -8.71 -8.96 25.69
N VAL A 558 -8.00 -8.31 26.62
CA VAL A 558 -7.27 -7.06 26.34
C VAL A 558 -5.88 -7.04 26.96
N ASN A 559 -4.87 -6.68 26.16
CA ASN A 559 -3.49 -6.48 26.57
C ASN A 559 -2.95 -5.11 26.14
N GLY A 560 -2.10 -4.49 26.97
CA GLY A 560 -1.26 -3.39 26.50
C GLY A 560 -0.12 -3.90 25.62
N ILE A 561 0.76 -4.71 26.23
CA ILE A 561 1.83 -5.45 25.56
C ILE A 561 1.63 -6.95 25.80
N TYR A 562 1.61 -7.74 24.73
CA TYR A 562 1.46 -9.20 24.78
C TYR A 562 2.66 -9.89 24.14
N VAL A 563 3.44 -10.62 24.95
CA VAL A 563 4.63 -11.36 24.50
C VAL A 563 4.42 -12.85 24.70
N THR A 564 4.48 -13.62 23.62
CA THR A 564 4.35 -15.08 23.65
C THR A 564 5.65 -15.82 23.38
N ASN A 565 6.67 -15.15 22.82
CA ASN A 565 7.99 -15.72 22.59
C ASN A 565 9.08 -14.64 22.38
N GLY A 566 10.35 -15.07 22.32
CA GLY A 566 11.55 -14.26 22.11
C GLY A 566 12.74 -14.80 22.91
N ALA A 567 13.98 -14.69 22.43
CA ALA A 567 15.15 -15.18 23.17
C ALA A 567 15.57 -14.17 24.26
N THR A 568 15.76 -12.90 23.92
CA THR A 568 15.94 -11.80 24.87
C THR A 568 14.90 -10.73 24.61
N VAL A 569 14.06 -10.42 25.60
CA VAL A 569 12.98 -9.42 25.49
C VAL A 569 13.22 -8.32 26.52
N ASN A 570 13.46 -7.11 26.06
CA ASN A 570 13.63 -5.91 26.88
C ASN A 570 12.39 -5.02 26.72
N ILE A 571 11.63 -4.85 27.80
CA ILE A 571 10.46 -3.98 27.84
C ILE A 571 10.78 -2.82 28.77
N ALA A 572 10.95 -1.61 28.24
CA ALA A 572 11.35 -0.48 29.07
C ALA A 572 10.77 0.89 28.74
N ASN A 573 10.51 1.71 29.75
CA ASN A 573 10.02 3.09 29.59
C ASN A 573 8.70 3.21 28.82
N ASN A 574 7.83 2.20 28.85
CA ASN A 574 6.52 2.29 28.21
C ASN A 574 5.46 2.87 29.17
N PHE A 575 4.53 3.66 28.62
CA PHE A 575 3.32 4.13 29.31
C PHE A 575 2.12 3.33 28.82
N ILE A 576 1.44 2.63 29.73
CA ILE A 576 0.34 1.72 29.41
C ILE A 576 -0.83 1.99 30.35
N GLY A 577 -2.00 2.34 29.81
CA GLY A 577 -3.22 2.49 30.60
C GLY A 577 -4.48 2.52 29.77
N ASP A 578 -5.63 2.85 30.37
CA ASP A 578 -6.94 2.88 29.68
C ASP A 578 -7.21 1.61 28.83
N LEU A 579 -7.16 0.45 29.49
CA LEU A 579 -7.44 -0.85 28.90
C LEU A 579 -8.80 -1.34 29.39
N ARG A 580 -9.70 -1.72 28.48
CA ARG A 580 -11.13 -1.88 28.80
C ARG A 580 -11.71 -3.16 28.22
N SER A 581 -12.18 -4.07 29.08
CA SER A 581 -12.98 -5.21 28.67
C SER A 581 -14.43 -4.97 29.07
N THR A 582 -15.19 -4.30 28.21
CA THR A 582 -16.43 -3.60 28.58
C THR A 582 -17.62 -4.51 28.86
N ALA A 583 -17.59 -5.75 28.38
CA ALA A 583 -18.67 -6.73 28.60
C ALA A 583 -18.17 -8.10 29.09
N SER A 584 -16.86 -8.33 29.21
CA SER A 584 -16.32 -9.64 29.58
C SER A 584 -16.70 -10.03 31.00
N SER A 585 -16.90 -11.33 31.20
CA SER A 585 -17.14 -11.96 32.50
C SER A 585 -16.00 -12.94 32.84
N GLN A 586 -14.76 -12.45 32.87
CA GLN A 586 -13.54 -13.22 33.12
C GLN A 586 -12.85 -12.84 34.44
N VAL A 587 -12.17 -13.82 35.05
CA VAL A 587 -11.39 -13.65 36.28
C VAL A 587 -10.00 -13.00 36.05
N ASP A 588 -9.61 -12.80 34.79
CA ASP A 588 -8.39 -12.10 34.36
C ASP A 588 -8.55 -11.58 32.91
N ALA A 589 -9.40 -10.57 32.74
CA ALA A 589 -9.84 -10.07 31.44
C ALA A 589 -8.86 -9.09 30.79
N VAL A 590 -8.15 -8.31 31.62
CA VAL A 590 -7.31 -7.19 31.16
C VAL A 590 -5.92 -7.28 31.78
N ARG A 591 -4.89 -7.19 30.93
CA ARG A 591 -3.49 -7.21 31.36
C ARG A 591 -2.73 -6.01 30.81
N GLY A 592 -1.90 -5.38 31.64
CA GLY A 592 -1.03 -4.29 31.19
C GLY A 592 0.11 -4.83 30.32
N ILE A 593 0.94 -5.67 30.95
CA ILE A 593 2.01 -6.44 30.29
C ILE A 593 1.75 -7.93 30.53
N ALA A 594 1.67 -8.71 29.47
CA ALA A 594 1.46 -10.15 29.53
C ALA A 594 2.66 -10.91 28.95
N LEU A 595 3.35 -11.67 29.80
CA LEU A 595 4.51 -12.49 29.46
C LEU A 595 4.12 -13.98 29.48
N ASN A 596 3.63 -14.46 28.34
CA ASN A 596 3.00 -15.77 28.20
C ASN A 596 3.92 -16.86 27.61
N THR A 597 5.22 -16.57 27.43
CA THR A 597 6.17 -17.53 26.85
C THR A 597 6.41 -18.75 27.74
N SER A 598 6.54 -19.91 27.09
CA SER A 598 6.98 -21.18 27.66
C SER A 598 8.29 -21.67 27.06
N THR A 599 8.96 -20.85 26.25
CA THR A 599 10.17 -21.21 25.52
C THR A 599 11.38 -21.23 26.45
N ALA A 600 12.16 -22.31 26.39
CA ALA A 600 13.39 -22.44 27.14
C ALA A 600 14.40 -21.36 26.70
N THR A 601 15.28 -20.96 27.62
CA THR A 601 16.33 -19.94 27.40
C THR A 601 15.83 -18.52 27.09
N THR A 602 14.52 -18.26 27.19
CA THR A 602 13.97 -16.90 27.09
C THR A 602 14.29 -16.08 28.35
N ALA A 603 14.96 -14.95 28.18
CA ALA A 603 15.15 -13.92 29.20
C ALA A 603 14.24 -12.71 28.93
N VAL A 604 13.51 -12.26 29.95
CA VAL A 604 12.63 -11.08 29.88
C VAL A 604 13.05 -10.05 30.92
N ASN A 605 13.51 -8.90 30.45
CA ASN A 605 13.93 -7.77 31.27
C ASN A 605 12.87 -6.68 31.19
N VAL A 606 12.17 -6.45 32.29
CA VAL A 606 11.09 -5.45 32.37
C VAL A 606 11.51 -4.35 33.32
N SER A 607 11.71 -3.13 32.81
CA SER A 607 12.18 -2.02 33.64
C SER A 607 11.64 -0.64 33.29
N PHE A 608 11.47 0.23 34.28
CA PHE A 608 11.04 1.63 34.07
C PHE A 608 9.69 1.79 33.35
N ASN A 609 8.86 0.75 33.28
CA ASN A 609 7.53 0.87 32.70
C ASN A 609 6.55 1.43 33.74
N THR A 610 5.59 2.21 33.27
CA THR A 610 4.46 2.67 34.09
C THR A 610 3.18 2.10 33.52
N VAL A 611 2.53 1.25 34.31
CA VAL A 611 1.28 0.58 34.00
C VAL A 611 0.22 1.07 34.97
N TYR A 612 -0.89 1.58 34.43
CA TYR A 612 -2.05 2.02 35.19
C TYR A 612 -3.33 1.39 34.63
N ILE A 613 -3.93 0.47 35.38
CA ILE A 613 -5.19 -0.18 34.99
C ILE A 613 -6.30 0.26 35.92
N ASN A 614 -7.39 0.76 35.35
CA ASN A 614 -8.65 1.02 36.05
C ASN A 614 -9.81 0.59 35.13
N ALA A 615 -9.84 -0.71 34.83
CA ALA A 615 -10.79 -1.24 33.87
C ALA A 615 -12.20 -1.29 34.47
N THR A 616 -13.20 -1.24 33.60
CA THR A 616 -14.61 -1.45 33.97
C THR A 616 -15.24 -2.45 33.02
N THR A 617 -16.24 -3.18 33.52
CA THR A 617 -17.06 -4.11 32.72
C THR A 617 -18.53 -4.04 33.16
N SER A 618 -19.42 -4.36 32.23
CA SER A 618 -20.81 -4.70 32.50
C SER A 618 -21.03 -6.19 32.83
N GLY A 619 -20.04 -7.05 32.59
CA GLY A 619 -20.08 -8.49 32.90
C GLY A 619 -20.08 -8.80 34.40
N ALA A 620 -20.39 -10.06 34.74
CA ALA A 620 -20.55 -10.51 36.13
C ALA A 620 -19.20 -10.65 36.87
N ASN A 621 -18.15 -11.08 36.17
CA ASN A 621 -16.79 -11.18 36.72
C ASN A 621 -15.84 -10.18 36.06
N LEU A 622 -14.96 -9.58 36.86
CA LEU A 622 -13.85 -8.76 36.36
C LEU A 622 -12.63 -8.97 37.22
N GLY A 623 -11.60 -9.56 36.64
CA GLY A 623 -10.25 -9.50 37.19
C GLY A 623 -9.26 -8.91 36.19
N THR A 624 -8.19 -8.34 36.71
CA THR A 624 -7.17 -7.65 35.93
C THR A 624 -5.79 -7.82 36.57
N SER A 625 -4.75 -7.68 35.75
CA SER A 625 -3.36 -7.81 36.19
C SER A 625 -2.50 -6.69 35.59
N ALA A 626 -1.78 -5.90 36.41
CA ALA A 626 -0.84 -4.92 35.86
C ALA A 626 0.28 -5.63 35.07
N LEU A 627 0.84 -6.69 35.64
CA LEU A 627 1.75 -7.60 34.95
C LEU A 627 1.32 -9.05 35.17
N PHE A 628 1.33 -9.84 34.09
CA PHE A 628 1.21 -11.29 34.14
C PHE A 628 2.52 -11.95 33.70
N HIS A 629 2.96 -12.96 34.44
CA HIS A 629 4.14 -13.76 34.11
C HIS A 629 3.86 -15.26 34.20
N ARG A 630 4.11 -15.97 33.09
CA ARG A 630 4.02 -17.44 33.08
C ARG A 630 5.17 -18.05 33.89
N ALA A 631 4.81 -18.69 35.00
CA ALA A 631 5.75 -19.36 35.88
C ALA A 631 6.31 -20.64 35.23
N SER A 632 7.53 -21.01 35.61
CA SER A 632 8.21 -22.23 35.19
C SER A 632 9.11 -22.72 36.32
N ALA A 633 9.17 -24.04 36.51
CA ALA A 633 10.14 -24.69 37.37
C ALA A 633 11.57 -24.64 36.80
N THR A 634 11.73 -24.29 35.52
CA THR A 634 13.03 -24.16 34.85
C THR A 634 13.48 -22.70 34.88
N THR A 635 14.55 -22.40 35.63
CA THR A 635 15.05 -21.04 35.87
C THR A 635 15.32 -20.23 34.60
N THR A 636 15.77 -20.89 33.52
CA THR A 636 16.11 -20.28 32.22
C THR A 636 14.92 -20.13 31.27
N THR A 637 13.72 -20.59 31.64
CA THR A 637 12.52 -20.50 30.80
C THR A 637 11.69 -19.30 31.20
N ASN A 638 11.52 -18.32 30.31
CA ASN A 638 10.80 -17.08 30.60
C ASN A 638 11.34 -16.40 31.88
N THR A 639 12.66 -16.28 32.01
CA THR A 639 13.31 -15.70 33.20
C THR A 639 12.94 -14.22 33.31
N LEU A 640 12.15 -13.85 34.31
CA LEU A 640 11.73 -12.47 34.53
C LEU A 640 12.71 -11.73 35.45
N THR A 641 13.39 -10.72 34.92
CA THR A 641 14.07 -9.69 35.72
C THR A 641 13.20 -8.44 35.74
N LEU A 642 12.57 -8.16 36.89
CA LEU A 642 11.64 -7.04 37.06
C LEU A 642 12.27 -5.95 37.92
N ARG A 643 12.53 -4.75 37.36
CA ARG A 643 13.16 -3.66 38.13
C ARG A 643 12.62 -2.26 37.83
N ASN A 644 12.44 -1.43 38.84
CA ASN A 644 12.10 -0.01 38.67
C ASN A 644 10.79 0.23 37.91
N ASN A 645 9.81 -0.67 37.99
CA ASN A 645 8.51 -0.48 37.35
C ASN A 645 7.49 0.12 38.33
N VAL A 646 6.52 0.84 37.78
CA VAL A 646 5.34 1.34 38.48
C VAL A 646 4.14 0.54 38.00
N LEU A 647 3.71 -0.43 38.81
CA LEU A 647 2.62 -1.35 38.48
C LEU A 647 1.41 -1.02 39.35
N VAL A 648 0.50 -0.23 38.80
CA VAL A 648 -0.71 0.25 39.48
C VAL A 648 -1.94 -0.39 38.84
N ASN A 649 -2.73 -1.08 39.65
CA ASN A 649 -4.01 -1.63 39.27
C ASN A 649 -5.09 -1.21 40.26
N LEU A 650 -5.92 -0.27 39.85
CA LEU A 650 -7.04 0.28 40.63
C LEU A 650 -8.39 -0.16 40.10
N THR A 651 -8.41 -1.21 39.28
CA THR A 651 -9.65 -1.82 38.84
C THR A 651 -10.48 -2.23 40.06
N THR A 652 -11.77 -1.92 40.05
CA THR A 652 -12.71 -2.51 41.01
C THR A 652 -13.10 -3.89 40.49
N ALA A 653 -12.58 -4.95 41.12
CA ALA A 653 -12.92 -6.32 40.75
C ALA A 653 -14.41 -6.61 40.92
N LYS A 654 -14.94 -7.55 40.12
CA LYS A 654 -16.33 -8.03 40.21
C LYS A 654 -16.39 -9.55 40.31
N GLY A 655 -17.37 -10.05 41.05
CA GLY A 655 -17.62 -11.48 41.21
C GLY A 655 -16.39 -12.21 41.77
N THR A 656 -15.91 -13.23 41.06
CA THR A 656 -14.71 -14.00 41.43
C THR A 656 -13.41 -13.45 40.84
N GLY A 657 -13.47 -12.30 40.16
CA GLY A 657 -12.28 -11.64 39.64
C GLY A 657 -11.43 -11.01 40.74
N LEU A 658 -10.17 -10.75 40.41
CA LEU A 658 -9.17 -10.16 41.32
C LEU A 658 -8.45 -9.00 40.64
N THR A 659 -8.15 -7.97 41.41
CA THR A 659 -7.28 -6.84 41.03
C THR A 659 -5.87 -7.13 41.52
N VAL A 660 -4.96 -7.42 40.58
CA VAL A 660 -3.61 -7.91 40.91
C VAL A 660 -2.53 -6.99 40.33
N ALA A 661 -1.50 -6.67 41.11
CA ALA A 661 -0.31 -5.97 40.60
C ALA A 661 0.61 -6.93 39.82
N LEU A 662 1.08 -8.01 40.45
CA LEU A 662 1.84 -9.08 39.81
C LEU A 662 1.07 -10.41 39.86
N ARG A 663 0.56 -10.88 38.72
CA ARG A 663 -0.04 -12.20 38.59
C ARG A 663 0.94 -13.19 37.99
N ARG A 664 1.00 -14.39 38.54
CA ARG A 664 1.75 -15.52 37.97
C ARG A 664 0.82 -16.70 37.68
N SER A 665 1.25 -17.60 36.79
CA SER A 665 0.41 -18.73 36.35
C SER A 665 0.47 -19.96 37.26
N ALA A 666 1.44 -20.03 38.16
CA ALA A 666 1.65 -21.12 39.12
C ALA A 666 2.62 -20.67 40.24
N THR A 667 2.79 -21.51 41.26
CA THR A 667 3.56 -21.23 42.49
C THR A 667 5.08 -21.22 42.32
N ASN A 668 5.61 -21.81 41.24
CA ASN A 668 7.04 -21.87 40.93
C ASN A 668 7.71 -20.50 40.95
N LEU A 669 8.82 -20.31 41.68
CA LEU A 669 9.57 -19.04 41.73
C LEU A 669 10.90 -19.07 40.95
N GLU A 670 11.25 -20.22 40.38
CA GLU A 670 12.55 -20.48 39.77
C GLU A 670 12.86 -19.51 38.61
N ASN A 671 11.87 -19.24 37.76
CA ASN A 671 12.01 -18.31 36.64
C ASN A 671 11.66 -16.85 36.98
N TYR A 672 11.44 -16.51 38.26
CA TYR A 672 11.47 -15.14 38.71
C TYR A 672 12.89 -14.84 39.18
N ALA A 673 13.63 -13.97 38.49
CA ALA A 673 15.05 -13.78 38.75
C ALA A 673 15.29 -13.17 40.13
N THR A 674 16.34 -13.62 40.83
CA THR A 674 16.81 -13.06 42.11
C THR A 674 17.21 -11.59 41.99
N ALA A 675 17.56 -11.15 40.79
CA ALA A 675 17.83 -9.76 40.46
C ALA A 675 16.56 -8.89 40.32
N SER A 676 15.36 -9.38 40.62
CA SER A 676 14.15 -8.55 40.58
C SER A 676 14.00 -7.73 41.87
N ASN A 677 13.91 -6.41 41.74
CA ASN A 677 13.88 -5.49 42.88
C ASN A 677 13.51 -4.04 42.49
N ASN A 678 13.19 -3.19 43.47
CA ASN A 678 12.92 -1.74 43.34
C ASN A 678 11.68 -1.43 42.49
N ASN A 679 10.61 -2.22 42.62
CA ASN A 679 9.35 -1.96 41.92
C ASN A 679 8.33 -1.31 42.86
N LEU A 680 7.42 -0.52 42.31
CA LEU A 680 6.20 -0.11 43.01
C LEU A 680 5.07 -1.04 42.58
N PHE A 681 4.51 -1.78 43.53
CA PHE A 681 3.29 -2.58 43.33
C PHE A 681 2.14 -1.95 44.09
N TYR A 682 1.04 -1.66 43.40
CA TYR A 682 -0.14 -1.11 44.05
C TYR A 682 -1.42 -1.65 43.43
N ALA A 683 -2.26 -2.26 44.26
CA ALA A 683 -3.53 -2.87 43.86
C ALA A 683 -4.74 -2.26 44.59
N GLY A 684 -4.61 -1.01 45.07
CA GLY A 684 -5.57 -0.38 45.98
C GLY A 684 -5.36 -0.80 47.44
N THR A 685 -6.35 -0.52 48.29
CA THR A 685 -6.33 -0.93 49.71
C THR A 685 -6.24 -2.46 49.81
N PRO A 686 -5.30 -3.03 50.58
CA PRO A 686 -5.16 -4.47 50.75
C PRO A 686 -6.47 -5.15 51.14
N GLY A 687 -6.84 -6.21 50.43
CA GLY A 687 -8.06 -6.96 50.69
C GLY A 687 -8.13 -8.24 49.87
N ALA A 688 -9.14 -9.08 50.12
CA ALA A 688 -9.25 -10.40 49.47
C ALA A 688 -9.29 -10.33 47.93
N ALA A 689 -9.77 -9.22 47.36
CA ALA A 689 -9.82 -8.99 45.91
C ALA A 689 -8.71 -8.04 45.39
N ASN A 690 -7.91 -7.44 46.29
CA ASN A 690 -6.91 -6.42 45.99
C ASN A 690 -5.53 -6.94 46.42
N LEU A 691 -4.78 -7.49 45.47
CA LEU A 691 -3.60 -8.30 45.74
C LEU A 691 -2.34 -7.70 45.12
N ILE A 692 -1.27 -7.61 45.90
CA ILE A 692 0.06 -7.33 45.36
C ILE A 692 0.52 -8.51 44.49
N TYR A 693 0.27 -9.74 44.95
CA TYR A 693 0.68 -10.95 44.27
C TYR A 693 -0.42 -12.02 44.26
N TYR A 694 -0.59 -12.68 43.13
CA TYR A 694 -1.45 -13.85 43.00
C TYR A 694 -0.87 -14.87 42.02
N ASP A 695 -0.91 -16.17 42.35
CA ASP A 695 -0.37 -17.23 41.49
C ASP A 695 -1.33 -18.39 41.20
N GLY A 696 -2.61 -18.22 41.55
CA GLY A 696 -3.61 -19.29 41.51
C GLY A 696 -3.86 -19.95 42.87
N THR A 697 -2.87 -19.93 43.78
CA THR A 697 -2.95 -20.54 45.12
C THR A 697 -2.73 -19.52 46.22
N ASN A 698 -1.66 -18.72 46.10
CA ASN A 698 -1.26 -17.71 47.06
C ASN A 698 -1.84 -16.35 46.67
N ALA A 699 -2.40 -15.63 47.64
CA ALA A 699 -3.04 -14.33 47.45
C ALA A 699 -2.48 -13.30 48.45
N ASP A 700 -1.32 -12.73 48.15
CA ASP A 700 -0.66 -11.79 49.06
C ASP A 700 -1.28 -10.39 48.90
N GLN A 701 -2.02 -9.97 49.92
CA GLN A 701 -2.69 -8.66 49.94
C GLN A 701 -1.71 -7.51 50.19
N THR A 702 -0.65 -7.76 50.96
CA THR A 702 0.32 -6.74 51.37
C THR A 702 1.69 -6.98 50.76
N LEU A 703 2.46 -5.91 50.60
CA LEU A 703 3.84 -5.99 50.13
C LEU A 703 4.73 -6.81 51.09
N ALA A 704 4.48 -6.74 52.40
CA ALA A 704 5.24 -7.50 53.39
C ALA A 704 5.08 -9.02 53.19
N ALA A 705 3.84 -9.49 52.96
CA ALA A 705 3.58 -10.89 52.65
C ALA A 705 4.24 -11.32 51.34
N PHE A 706 4.15 -10.48 50.31
CA PHE A 706 4.82 -10.75 49.04
C PHE A 706 6.34 -10.84 49.19
N LYS A 707 7.01 -9.89 49.87
CA LYS A 707 8.46 -9.93 50.11
C LYS A 707 8.89 -11.19 50.87
N ALA A 708 8.14 -11.59 51.89
CA ALA A 708 8.40 -12.83 52.62
C ALA A 708 8.36 -14.05 51.69
N ARG A 709 7.40 -14.09 50.76
CA ARG A 709 7.24 -15.18 49.79
C ARG A 709 8.37 -15.27 48.78
N VAL A 710 8.83 -14.14 48.25
CA VAL A 710 9.77 -14.13 47.11
C VAL A 710 11.24 -13.93 47.51
N THR A 711 11.52 -13.85 48.81
CA THR A 711 12.86 -13.69 49.38
C THR A 711 13.88 -14.61 48.67
N THR A 712 15.02 -14.11 48.22
CA THR A 712 15.63 -12.78 48.47
C THR A 712 15.26 -11.66 47.48
N ARG A 713 14.17 -11.80 46.70
CA ARG A 713 13.73 -10.80 45.71
C ARG A 713 12.98 -9.63 46.36
N GLU A 714 12.83 -8.53 45.61
CA GLU A 714 11.92 -7.41 45.91
C GLU A 714 12.16 -6.71 47.27
N THR A 715 13.36 -6.84 47.84
CA THR A 715 13.70 -6.31 49.17
C THR A 715 13.54 -4.78 49.27
N ALA A 716 13.85 -4.05 48.20
CA ALA A 716 13.75 -2.59 48.08
C ALA A 716 12.47 -2.12 47.35
N SER A 717 11.56 -3.04 47.01
CA SER A 717 10.29 -2.68 46.39
C SER A 717 9.36 -2.01 47.40
N ILE A 718 8.43 -1.19 46.89
CA ILE A 718 7.52 -0.36 47.66
C ILE A 718 6.06 -0.56 47.19
N THR A 719 5.12 -0.05 47.97
CA THR A 719 3.69 -0.03 47.64
C THR A 719 3.13 1.32 48.04
N GLY A 720 2.19 1.84 47.25
CA GLY A 720 1.57 3.15 47.45
C GLY A 720 0.93 3.64 46.17
N SER A 721 -0.02 4.57 46.28
CA SER A 721 -0.68 5.20 45.14
C SER A 721 0.17 6.35 44.63
N PRO A 722 0.81 6.24 43.44
CA PRO A 722 1.51 7.37 42.87
C PRO A 722 0.50 8.44 42.38
N THR A 723 0.79 9.70 42.66
CA THR A 723 0.05 10.82 42.10
C THR A 723 0.50 11.05 40.66
N PHE A 724 -0.35 10.75 39.68
CA PHE A 724 -0.06 11.03 38.27
C PHE A 724 -0.50 12.43 37.88
N LEU A 725 0.29 13.11 37.04
CA LEU A 725 -0.08 14.39 36.43
C LEU A 725 -1.31 14.26 35.51
N SER A 726 -1.50 13.09 34.88
CA SER A 726 -2.72 12.75 34.14
C SER A 726 -2.85 11.25 33.95
N THR A 727 -4.06 10.73 34.07
CA THR A 727 -4.44 9.36 33.66
C THR A 727 -5.18 9.34 32.32
N THR A 728 -5.36 10.50 31.68
CA THR A 728 -5.97 10.62 30.36
C THR A 728 -4.95 10.31 29.27
N GLY A 729 -5.18 9.24 28.50
CA GLY A 729 -4.25 8.74 27.49
C GLY A 729 -3.78 9.77 26.44
N SER A 730 -4.64 10.70 26.04
CA SER A 730 -4.30 11.76 25.07
C SER A 730 -3.36 12.84 25.63
N SER A 731 -3.24 12.96 26.96
CA SER A 731 -2.39 13.99 27.60
C SER A 731 -0.90 13.80 27.30
N SER A 732 -0.17 14.88 27.07
CA SER A 732 1.31 14.85 26.98
C SER A 732 1.99 14.40 28.28
N ASN A 733 1.29 14.56 29.41
CA ASN A 733 1.73 14.16 30.75
C ASN A 733 1.14 12.81 31.20
N PHE A 734 0.56 12.03 30.28
CA PHE A 734 -0.03 10.72 30.57
C PHE A 734 0.95 9.84 31.38
N LEU A 735 0.50 9.43 32.56
CA LEU A 735 1.19 8.57 33.52
C LEU A 735 2.58 9.07 33.98
N ARG A 736 2.85 10.37 33.86
CA ARG A 736 4.02 10.98 34.51
C ARG A 736 3.72 11.17 36.00
N ILE A 737 4.64 10.76 36.85
CA ILE A 737 4.53 10.97 38.30
C ILE A 737 4.65 12.46 38.61
N ASN A 738 3.74 12.97 39.44
CA ASN A 738 3.87 14.28 40.05
C ASN A 738 4.89 14.19 41.19
N THR A 739 6.06 14.81 41.00
CA THR A 739 7.14 14.81 42.00
C THR A 739 6.96 15.84 43.10
N THR A 740 5.90 16.65 43.05
CA THR A 740 5.60 17.68 44.07
C THR A 740 4.68 17.16 45.19
N GLU A 741 4.05 16.01 44.98
CA GLU A 741 3.17 15.37 45.96
C GLU A 741 3.76 14.01 46.38
N PRO A 742 3.74 13.65 47.67
CA PRO A 742 4.22 12.35 48.10
C PRO A 742 3.35 11.22 47.50
N THR A 743 3.96 10.05 47.31
CA THR A 743 3.21 8.81 47.04
C THR A 743 2.53 8.39 48.34
N SER A 744 1.21 8.25 48.31
CA SER A 744 0.37 7.95 49.49
C SER A 744 0.23 6.46 49.78
#